data_AF-A0A1V5DDR8-F1
#
_entry.id   AF-A0A1V5DDR8-F1
#
_cell.length_a   1.000
_cell.length_b   1.000
_cell.length_c   1.000
_cell.angle_alpha   90.00
_cell.angle_beta   90.00
_cell.angle_gamma   90.00
#
_symmetry.space_group_name_H-M   'P 1'
#
loop_
_entity.id
_entity.type
_entity.pdbx_description
1 polymer ?
#
loop_
_entity_poly.entity_id
_entity_poly.type
_entity_poly.pdbx_seq_one_letter_code
_entity_poly.pdbx_strand_id
1 'polypeptide(L)'
;MRAPTELKPHFRSCIYDGFVEHRRHHPAVHSFRYPLFFFCFDLAELAALDREIPFFGYNRIRPFSIHDRDYLDGNSDPLPAKVMCRLADEPFASRIAKVLLVTSARYFNYIFNPVSFYYVLSERDELLCILAEVNNTFGEKHLYVLKGVNGANQGYPARFRAQKCFHVSPFNNLEGEYSFLFSSAGENLDISIELWREGRLVFEGHLQGRALGLTTADIARMFLRHPLAPTLTVPRIFFEAARLYFLRSLPYHDKPVPHSRMTIRRRTGFSERLCMKLFSALLKGIQTGGLTLRLPDGGRWFFGRRGERLQGEMSVHDYGFFKKAVLGGDVGLGEAYVAGLWDSDDVVALFRVLIRNREALVNGYPATAWLTRLKNRMAHAGRANSSKGVQRNIEAHYDLSNALFETFLDGRLLYSCAVYTDGEDSLEEAQERKIEGILKKAEIEASDHVLDIGCGWGGVALEAAKRTGCRVTGITVSKKQFTFARELAAREGLADRVSILLTDYRHMSGTFDKIVSIEMIEAVGPQYLGAYFAACDRLLKPGGRAVIQAITVPDQIYDAYRRETDWIQKHIFPGGHLLSVSVLANAVARNSRLVIEHLEDIGPHYARTLKDWRMRFQENREAVRSLGFDEAFERKWSYYLSICEAGFRERAIGDIQVVLRKPE
;
A
#
# COMPACT_ATOMS: atom_id res chain seq x y z
N MET A 1 -57.81 -14.57 40.64
CA MET A 1 -56.33 -14.62 40.74
C MET A 1 -55.88 -16.03 40.39
N ARG A 2 -55.34 -16.24 39.19
CA ARG A 2 -54.59 -17.45 38.82
C ARG A 2 -53.12 -17.03 38.75
N ALA A 3 -52.27 -17.69 39.53
CA ALA A 3 -50.83 -17.50 39.49
C ALA A 3 -50.30 -17.80 38.07
N PRO A 4 -49.34 -17.03 37.55
CA PRO A 4 -48.67 -17.39 36.32
C PRO A 4 -47.75 -18.58 36.60
N THR A 5 -48.03 -19.69 35.96
CA THR A 5 -47.16 -20.88 35.94
C THR A 5 -45.85 -20.50 35.25
N GLU A 6 -44.77 -20.34 36.01
CA GLU A 6 -43.41 -20.26 35.45
C GLU A 6 -43.07 -21.62 34.82
N LEU A 7 -43.26 -21.73 33.51
CA LEU A 7 -42.65 -22.77 32.70
C LEU A 7 -41.14 -22.51 32.69
N LYS A 8 -40.37 -23.24 33.50
CA LYS A 8 -38.93 -23.37 33.29
C LYS A 8 -38.69 -23.80 31.83
N PRO A 9 -37.76 -23.16 31.10
CA PRO A 9 -37.50 -23.55 29.72
C PRO A 9 -36.93 -24.98 29.67
N HIS A 10 -37.42 -25.78 28.72
CA HIS A 10 -36.99 -27.16 28.43
C HIS A 10 -35.51 -27.25 28.02
N PHE A 11 -34.95 -26.14 27.53
CA PHE A 11 -33.56 -26.00 27.09
C PHE A 11 -32.86 -24.89 27.86
N ARG A 12 -31.55 -25.02 28.07
CA ARG A 12 -30.71 -23.95 28.61
C ARG A 12 -30.43 -22.88 27.56
N SER A 13 -30.51 -23.25 26.29
CA SER A 13 -30.39 -22.34 25.17
C SER A 13 -31.53 -21.31 25.16
N CYS A 14 -31.19 -20.05 24.89
CA CYS A 14 -32.12 -18.92 24.95
C CYS A 14 -31.89 -17.92 23.80
N ILE A 15 -32.86 -17.02 23.60
CA ILE A 15 -32.73 -15.88 22.71
C ILE A 15 -32.66 -14.62 23.57
N TYR A 16 -31.74 -13.71 23.27
CA TYR A 16 -31.72 -12.40 23.88
C TYR A 16 -32.39 -11.37 22.98
N ASP A 17 -33.37 -10.66 23.52
CA ASP A 17 -33.96 -9.46 22.92
C ASP A 17 -33.26 -8.23 23.52
N GLY A 18 -32.60 -7.43 22.68
CA GLY A 18 -31.60 -6.48 23.14
C GLY A 18 -31.15 -5.45 22.12
N PHE A 19 -29.96 -4.90 22.35
CA PHE A 19 -29.37 -3.88 21.50
C PHE A 19 -27.85 -3.95 21.50
N VAL A 20 -27.28 -3.36 20.45
CA VAL A 20 -25.86 -3.04 20.38
C VAL A 20 -25.71 -1.52 20.41
N GLU A 21 -24.74 -1.06 21.20
CA GLU A 21 -24.33 0.34 21.24
C GLU A 21 -22.84 0.44 20.93
N HIS A 22 -22.51 1.41 20.09
CA HIS A 22 -21.13 1.76 19.78
C HIS A 22 -20.93 3.23 20.15
N ARG A 23 -19.92 3.52 20.95
CA ARG A 23 -19.51 4.89 21.26
C ARG A 23 -18.03 5.04 20.99
N ARG A 24 -17.70 6.13 20.32
CA ARG A 24 -16.34 6.57 20.03
C ARG A 24 -16.12 7.86 20.79
N HIS A 25 -15.01 7.93 21.51
CA HIS A 25 -14.61 9.09 22.30
C HIS A 25 -13.51 9.89 21.59
N HIS A 26 -12.65 9.22 20.81
CA HIS A 26 -11.51 9.84 20.14
C HIS A 26 -11.27 9.26 18.72
N PRO A 27 -10.72 10.05 17.76
CA PRO A 27 -10.50 11.50 17.81
C PRO A 27 -11.77 12.33 17.56
N ALA A 28 -12.85 11.71 17.11
CA ALA A 28 -14.15 12.35 16.94
C ALA A 28 -15.21 11.61 17.75
N VAL A 29 -15.99 12.36 18.55
CA VAL A 29 -17.08 11.81 19.35
C VAL A 29 -18.23 11.39 18.43
N HIS A 30 -18.63 10.13 18.53
CA HIS A 30 -19.75 9.58 17.77
C HIS A 30 -20.36 8.38 18.49
N SER A 31 -21.68 8.30 18.53
CA SER A 31 -22.37 7.20 19.19
C SER A 31 -23.62 6.79 18.43
N PHE A 32 -23.87 5.49 18.35
CA PHE A 32 -25.11 4.98 17.79
C PHE A 32 -25.52 3.67 18.47
N ARG A 33 -26.83 3.46 18.56
CA ARG A 33 -27.45 2.29 19.18
C ARG A 33 -28.54 1.74 18.28
N TYR A 34 -28.61 0.42 18.16
CA TYR A 34 -29.63 -0.24 17.35
C TYR A 34 -30.11 -1.55 18.00
N PRO A 35 -31.39 -1.92 17.83
CA PRO A 35 -31.91 -3.18 18.34
C PRO A 35 -31.27 -4.36 17.60
N LEU A 36 -30.96 -5.41 18.35
CA LEU A 36 -30.41 -6.66 17.85
C LEU A 36 -30.91 -7.79 18.75
N PHE A 37 -31.34 -8.89 18.14
CA PHE A 37 -31.50 -10.15 18.86
C PHE A 37 -30.34 -11.08 18.53
N PHE A 38 -29.94 -11.89 19.50
CA PHE A 38 -28.86 -12.85 19.38
C PHE A 38 -29.18 -14.07 20.23
N PHE A 39 -28.45 -15.16 20.03
CA PHE A 39 -28.73 -16.44 20.65
C PHE A 39 -27.66 -16.80 21.65
N CYS A 40 -28.03 -17.55 22.68
CA CYS A 40 -27.10 -18.32 23.49
C CYS A 40 -27.45 -19.79 23.38
N PHE A 41 -26.54 -20.58 22.83
CA PHE A 41 -26.70 -22.02 22.67
C PHE A 41 -25.83 -22.77 23.66
N ASP A 42 -26.40 -23.70 24.42
CA ASP A 42 -25.61 -24.79 24.98
C ASP A 42 -25.22 -25.70 23.81
N LEU A 43 -23.91 -25.82 23.53
CA LEU A 43 -23.46 -26.56 22.35
C LEU A 43 -23.86 -28.04 22.37
N ALA A 44 -24.15 -28.61 23.55
CA ALA A 44 -24.66 -29.98 23.69
C ALA A 44 -26.12 -30.11 23.24
N GLU A 45 -26.90 -29.02 23.20
CA GLU A 45 -28.32 -29.01 22.88
C GLU A 45 -28.60 -28.84 21.38
N LEU A 46 -27.62 -28.43 20.56
CA LEU A 46 -27.82 -28.07 19.14
C LEU A 46 -28.56 -29.14 18.31
N ALA A 47 -28.23 -30.41 18.50
CA ALA A 47 -28.90 -31.52 17.82
C ALA A 47 -30.34 -31.75 18.30
N ALA A 48 -30.62 -31.51 19.60
CA ALA A 48 -31.97 -31.59 20.13
C ALA A 48 -32.83 -30.42 19.62
N LEU A 49 -32.27 -29.20 19.62
CA LEU A 49 -32.92 -28.01 19.08
C LEU A 49 -33.32 -28.16 17.61
N ASP A 50 -32.45 -28.73 16.76
CA ASP A 50 -32.76 -29.01 15.35
C ASP A 50 -33.95 -29.98 15.19
N ARG A 51 -34.08 -30.97 16.07
CA ARG A 51 -35.18 -31.93 16.04
C ARG A 51 -36.50 -31.34 16.56
N GLU A 52 -36.43 -30.55 17.63
CA GLU A 52 -37.63 -30.14 18.39
C GLU A 52 -38.18 -28.76 17.98
N ILE A 53 -37.36 -27.90 17.35
CA ILE A 53 -37.75 -26.54 16.98
C ILE A 53 -37.80 -26.42 15.45
N PRO A 54 -39.00 -26.41 14.81
CA PRO A 54 -39.14 -26.46 13.36
C PRO A 54 -38.44 -25.34 12.58
N PHE A 55 -38.27 -24.15 13.19
CA PHE A 55 -37.66 -22.98 12.55
C PHE A 55 -36.15 -22.85 12.77
N PHE A 56 -35.56 -23.71 13.61
CA PHE A 56 -34.13 -23.73 13.90
C PHE A 56 -33.45 -24.92 13.23
N GLY A 57 -32.30 -24.69 12.58
CA GLY A 57 -31.51 -25.74 11.92
C GLY A 57 -30.09 -25.83 12.44
N TYR A 58 -29.59 -27.05 12.66
CA TYR A 58 -28.16 -27.30 12.89
C TYR A 58 -27.54 -27.97 11.65
N ASN A 59 -26.58 -27.28 11.02
CA ASN A 59 -26.01 -27.61 9.70
C ASN A 59 -27.04 -27.82 8.57
N ARG A 60 -28.26 -27.33 8.77
CA ARG A 60 -29.40 -27.48 7.85
C ARG A 60 -29.98 -26.11 7.52
N ILE A 61 -30.43 -25.97 6.26
CA ILE A 61 -31.09 -24.74 5.81
C ILE A 61 -32.48 -24.68 6.43
N ARG A 62 -32.67 -23.73 7.35
CA ARG A 62 -33.94 -23.34 7.99
C ARG A 62 -33.96 -21.81 8.16
N PRO A 63 -35.10 -21.18 8.51
CA PRO A 63 -35.18 -19.73 8.69
C PRO A 63 -34.11 -19.19 9.64
N PHE A 64 -33.86 -19.91 10.74
CA PHE A 64 -32.71 -19.69 11.61
C PHE A 64 -31.81 -20.92 11.58
N SER A 65 -30.50 -20.75 11.42
CA SER A 65 -29.60 -21.89 11.49
C SER A 65 -28.19 -21.57 12.01
N ILE A 66 -27.54 -22.59 12.57
CA ILE A 66 -26.12 -22.58 12.91
C ILE A 66 -25.44 -23.62 12.02
N HIS A 67 -24.38 -23.22 11.33
CA HIS A 67 -23.53 -24.16 10.60
C HIS A 67 -22.13 -24.13 11.18
N ASP A 68 -21.53 -25.29 11.43
CA ASP A 68 -20.21 -25.39 12.05
C ASP A 68 -19.14 -24.61 11.28
N ARG A 69 -19.23 -24.60 9.96
CA ARG A 69 -18.31 -23.86 9.06
C ARG A 69 -18.31 -22.35 9.24
N ASP A 70 -19.29 -21.79 9.93
CA ASP A 70 -19.42 -20.34 10.13
C ASP A 70 -18.70 -19.85 11.37
N TYR A 71 -18.11 -20.75 12.15
CA TYR A 71 -17.57 -20.50 13.48
C TYR A 71 -16.17 -21.08 13.60
N LEU A 72 -15.29 -20.36 14.30
CA LEU A 72 -13.87 -20.70 14.41
C LEU A 72 -13.27 -20.93 13.01
N ASP A 73 -12.68 -22.10 12.76
CA ASP A 73 -12.15 -22.47 11.44
C ASP A 73 -13.26 -22.89 10.47
N GLY A 74 -13.07 -22.60 9.18
CA GLY A 74 -14.09 -22.85 8.14
C GLY A 74 -14.26 -24.32 7.73
N ASN A 75 -13.78 -25.28 8.53
CA ASN A 75 -13.99 -26.71 8.30
C ASN A 75 -15.40 -27.14 8.78
N SER A 76 -15.79 -28.38 8.50
CA SER A 76 -17.11 -28.92 8.86
C SER A 76 -17.10 -29.74 10.15
N ASP A 77 -16.05 -29.64 10.96
CA ASP A 77 -15.96 -30.38 12.22
C ASP A 77 -16.99 -29.83 13.22
N PRO A 78 -17.55 -30.64 14.12
CA PRO A 78 -18.52 -30.17 15.10
C PRO A 78 -17.97 -29.03 15.97
N LEU A 79 -18.76 -27.98 16.20
CA LEU A 79 -18.40 -26.84 17.04
C LEU A 79 -17.80 -27.19 18.41
N PRO A 80 -18.36 -28.14 19.19
CA PRO A 80 -17.74 -28.58 20.44
C PRO A 80 -16.31 -29.08 20.26
N ALA A 81 -16.06 -29.89 19.24
CA ALA A 81 -14.74 -30.45 18.97
C ALA A 81 -13.72 -29.36 18.60
N LYS A 82 -14.15 -28.36 17.82
CA LYS A 82 -13.32 -27.19 17.47
C LYS A 82 -12.90 -26.41 18.71
N VAL A 83 -13.85 -26.12 19.61
CA VAL A 83 -13.56 -25.40 20.86
C VAL A 83 -12.57 -26.19 21.72
N MET A 84 -12.78 -27.49 21.88
CA MET A 84 -11.88 -28.35 22.65
C MET A 84 -10.48 -28.41 22.03
N CYS A 85 -10.37 -28.49 20.71
CA CYS A 85 -9.09 -28.48 20.00
C CYS A 85 -8.31 -27.17 20.25
N ARG A 86 -9.00 -26.03 20.32
CA ARG A 86 -8.36 -24.73 20.62
C ARG A 86 -7.92 -24.57 22.07
N LEU A 87 -8.48 -25.37 22.98
CA LEU A 87 -8.20 -25.32 24.42
C LEU A 87 -7.40 -26.52 24.91
N ALA A 88 -6.97 -27.41 24.02
CA ALA A 88 -6.33 -28.69 24.38
C ALA A 88 -5.05 -28.49 25.22
N ASP A 89 -4.30 -27.43 24.95
CA ASP A 89 -3.05 -27.11 25.65
C ASP A 89 -3.23 -26.28 26.93
N GLU A 90 -4.48 -25.92 27.29
CA GLU A 90 -4.76 -25.13 28.48
C GLU A 90 -4.80 -26.00 29.74
N PRO A 91 -4.28 -25.52 30.89
CA PRO A 91 -4.15 -26.32 32.11
C PRO A 91 -5.51 -26.74 32.72
N PHE A 92 -6.60 -26.08 32.34
CA PHE A 92 -7.96 -26.39 32.76
C PHE A 92 -8.75 -27.22 31.75
N ALA A 93 -8.14 -27.69 30.65
CA ALA A 93 -8.84 -28.42 29.58
C ALA A 93 -9.65 -29.62 30.10
N SER A 94 -9.12 -30.37 31.08
CA SER A 94 -9.79 -31.51 31.70
C SER A 94 -10.98 -31.16 32.59
N ARG A 95 -11.14 -29.88 32.96
CA ARG A 95 -12.24 -29.37 33.80
C ARG A 95 -13.41 -28.83 32.96
N ILE A 96 -13.28 -28.76 31.64
CA ILE A 96 -14.31 -28.24 30.75
C ILE A 96 -15.47 -29.22 30.72
N ALA A 97 -16.64 -28.79 31.20
CA ALA A 97 -17.85 -29.61 31.20
C ALA A 97 -18.92 -29.06 30.25
N LYS A 98 -18.93 -27.74 30.04
CA LYS A 98 -20.02 -27.06 29.32
C LYS A 98 -19.48 -25.86 28.55
N VAL A 99 -20.05 -25.63 27.36
CA VAL A 99 -19.73 -24.48 26.52
C VAL A 99 -21.02 -23.81 26.07
N LEU A 100 -21.22 -22.56 26.47
CA LEU A 100 -22.32 -21.73 26.00
C LEU A 100 -21.83 -20.77 24.92
N LEU A 101 -22.47 -20.75 23.76
CA LEU A 101 -22.13 -19.91 22.63
C LEU A 101 -23.14 -18.77 22.49
N VAL A 102 -22.70 -17.55 22.82
CA VAL A 102 -23.43 -16.31 22.52
C VAL A 102 -23.05 -15.83 21.12
N THR A 103 -24.00 -15.80 20.19
CA THR A 103 -23.74 -15.50 18.78
C THR A 103 -24.96 -15.02 17.98
N SER A 104 -24.73 -14.51 16.77
CA SER A 104 -25.73 -14.32 15.73
C SER A 104 -25.89 -15.59 14.87
N ALA A 105 -27.12 -16.10 14.72
CA ALA A 105 -27.41 -17.22 13.81
C ALA A 105 -27.60 -16.76 12.35
N ARG A 106 -27.55 -17.69 11.39
CA ARG A 106 -28.02 -17.43 10.02
C ARG A 106 -29.50 -17.07 10.06
N TYR A 107 -29.88 -16.13 9.21
CA TYR A 107 -31.23 -15.73 8.93
C TYR A 107 -31.50 -15.91 7.43
N PHE A 108 -32.41 -16.83 7.06
CA PHE A 108 -32.64 -17.25 5.67
C PHE A 108 -31.34 -17.51 4.90
N ASN A 109 -30.42 -18.25 5.54
CA ASN A 109 -29.10 -18.62 5.02
C ASN A 109 -28.11 -17.44 4.81
N TYR A 110 -28.46 -16.22 5.19
CA TYR A 110 -27.55 -15.10 5.31
C TYR A 110 -27.01 -15.00 6.74
N ILE A 111 -25.71 -14.76 6.92
CA ILE A 111 -25.12 -14.52 8.23
C ILE A 111 -24.35 -13.20 8.23
N PHE A 112 -24.67 -12.36 9.20
CA PHE A 112 -23.80 -11.28 9.63
C PHE A 112 -23.49 -11.54 11.09
N ASN A 113 -22.25 -11.96 11.36
CA ASN A 113 -21.81 -12.31 12.70
C ASN A 113 -20.51 -11.57 13.05
N PRO A 114 -20.58 -10.39 13.70
CA PRO A 114 -19.40 -9.59 14.00
C PRO A 114 -18.59 -10.17 15.17
N VAL A 115 -19.24 -10.80 16.16
CA VAL A 115 -18.60 -11.37 17.34
C VAL A 115 -19.36 -12.61 17.83
N SER A 116 -18.62 -13.63 18.26
CA SER A 116 -19.14 -14.79 18.98
C SER A 116 -18.37 -14.95 20.29
N PHE A 117 -19.07 -15.26 21.38
CA PHE A 117 -18.46 -15.48 22.70
C PHE A 117 -18.77 -16.89 23.20
N TYR A 118 -17.72 -17.66 23.48
CA TYR A 118 -17.82 -19.01 24.04
C TYR A 118 -17.50 -18.95 25.53
N TYR A 119 -18.51 -19.12 26.37
CA TYR A 119 -18.37 -19.25 27.82
C TYR A 119 -18.01 -20.70 28.13
N VAL A 120 -16.78 -20.92 28.58
CA VAL A 120 -16.26 -22.26 28.91
C VAL A 120 -16.39 -22.46 30.40
N LEU A 121 -17.24 -23.41 30.81
CA LEU A 121 -17.66 -23.60 32.20
C LEU A 121 -17.24 -24.98 32.73
N SER A 122 -16.98 -25.05 34.03
CA SER A 122 -16.76 -26.31 34.76
C SER A 122 -18.08 -27.01 35.11
N GLU A 123 -18.02 -28.23 35.66
CA GLU A 123 -19.22 -28.94 36.16
C GLU A 123 -19.99 -28.17 37.22
N ARG A 124 -19.32 -27.27 37.96
CA ARG A 124 -19.91 -26.42 39.00
C ARG A 124 -20.33 -25.04 38.49
N ASP A 125 -20.44 -24.87 37.16
CA ASP A 125 -20.79 -23.60 36.50
C ASP A 125 -19.78 -22.45 36.77
N GLU A 126 -18.54 -22.79 37.12
CA GLU A 126 -17.46 -21.80 37.25
C GLU A 126 -16.90 -21.46 35.86
N LEU A 127 -16.71 -20.16 35.59
CA LEU A 127 -16.19 -19.65 34.30
C LEU A 127 -14.70 -19.90 34.12
N LEU A 128 -14.28 -20.96 33.41
CA LEU A 128 -12.86 -21.27 33.18
C LEU A 128 -12.16 -20.26 32.24
N CYS A 129 -12.81 -19.92 31.12
CA CYS A 129 -12.33 -18.90 30.19
C CYS A 129 -13.46 -18.42 29.26
N ILE A 130 -13.20 -17.34 28.52
CA ILE A 130 -14.03 -16.90 27.41
C ILE A 130 -13.20 -16.91 26.13
N LEU A 131 -13.70 -17.58 25.08
CA LEU A 131 -13.17 -17.38 23.74
C LEU A 131 -13.99 -16.28 23.05
N ALA A 132 -13.34 -15.19 22.64
CA ALA A 132 -13.99 -14.14 21.85
C ALA A 132 -13.53 -14.25 20.39
N GLU A 133 -14.41 -14.75 19.54
CA GLU A 133 -14.21 -14.78 18.09
C GLU A 133 -14.71 -13.46 17.50
N VAL A 134 -13.80 -12.64 16.99
CA VAL A 134 -14.09 -11.34 16.37
C VAL A 134 -13.94 -11.47 14.85
N ASN A 135 -14.95 -11.04 14.10
CA ASN A 135 -14.98 -11.09 12.65
C ASN A 135 -14.83 -9.66 12.09
N ASN A 136 -14.08 -9.51 10.98
CA ASN A 136 -13.97 -8.22 10.29
C ASN A 136 -14.76 -8.21 8.98
N THR A 137 -14.95 -7.01 8.42
CA THR A 137 -15.62 -6.82 7.13
C THR A 137 -14.82 -7.35 5.94
N PHE A 138 -13.59 -7.83 6.17
CA PHE A 138 -12.72 -8.43 5.17
C PHE A 138 -12.83 -9.96 5.11
N GLY A 139 -13.71 -10.57 5.93
CA GLY A 139 -13.96 -12.01 5.93
C GLY A 139 -12.90 -12.83 6.68
N GLU A 140 -12.12 -12.19 7.54
CA GLU A 140 -11.21 -12.85 8.48
C GLU A 140 -11.82 -12.89 9.87
N LYS A 141 -11.23 -13.73 10.72
CA LYS A 141 -11.64 -13.90 12.09
C LYS A 141 -10.43 -13.90 13.00
N HIS A 142 -10.59 -13.50 14.23
CA HIS A 142 -9.54 -13.58 15.23
C HIS A 142 -10.10 -14.11 16.54
N LEU A 143 -9.35 -15.01 17.16
CA LEU A 143 -9.75 -15.64 18.42
C LEU A 143 -8.93 -15.08 19.58
N TYR A 144 -9.58 -14.37 20.49
CA TYR A 144 -8.98 -14.00 21.77
C TYR A 144 -9.32 -15.07 22.81
N VAL A 145 -8.29 -15.69 23.39
CA VAL A 145 -8.42 -16.62 24.52
C VAL A 145 -8.32 -15.81 25.81
N LEU A 146 -9.45 -15.52 26.44
CA LEU A 146 -9.55 -14.64 27.61
C LEU A 146 -9.61 -15.48 28.90
N LYS A 147 -8.53 -15.44 29.69
CA LYS A 147 -8.35 -16.25 30.91
C LYS A 147 -7.77 -15.42 32.06
N GLY A 148 -8.03 -15.82 33.30
CA GLY A 148 -7.51 -15.15 34.49
C GLY A 148 -6.01 -15.39 34.72
N VAL A 149 -5.36 -14.48 35.47
CA VAL A 149 -3.95 -14.64 35.88
C VAL A 149 -3.86 -15.83 36.85
N ASN A 150 -2.98 -16.80 36.55
CA ASN A 150 -2.80 -18.06 37.31
C ASN A 150 -4.00 -19.01 37.38
N GLY A 151 -4.98 -18.90 36.48
CA GLY A 151 -6.12 -19.84 36.42
C GLY A 151 -7.12 -19.72 37.57
N ALA A 152 -7.05 -18.65 38.36
CA ALA A 152 -8.04 -18.31 39.36
C ALA A 152 -9.13 -17.41 38.74
N ASN A 153 -10.37 -17.89 38.76
CA ASN A 153 -11.52 -17.19 38.20
C ASN A 153 -11.94 -16.03 39.10
N GLN A 154 -12.07 -14.84 38.51
CA GLN A 154 -12.88 -13.77 39.09
C GLN A 154 -14.32 -14.04 38.66
N GLY A 155 -15.25 -14.12 39.62
CA GLY A 155 -16.67 -14.27 39.33
C GLY A 155 -17.21 -13.14 38.45
N TYR A 156 -18.50 -13.17 38.15
CA TYR A 156 -19.12 -12.13 37.33
C TYR A 156 -19.25 -10.79 38.10
N PRO A 157 -19.02 -9.63 37.44
CA PRO A 157 -18.61 -9.48 36.04
C PRO A 157 -17.14 -9.85 35.81
N ALA A 158 -16.90 -10.73 34.83
CA ALA A 158 -15.56 -11.20 34.50
C ALA A 158 -14.85 -10.15 33.63
N ARG A 159 -13.61 -9.79 34.01
CA ARG A 159 -12.81 -8.78 33.31
C ARG A 159 -11.54 -9.37 32.73
N PHE A 160 -11.26 -9.07 31.47
CA PHE A 160 -10.06 -9.53 30.77
C PHE A 160 -9.41 -8.40 30.00
N ARG A 161 -8.09 -8.50 29.78
CA ARG A 161 -7.33 -7.57 28.94
C ARG A 161 -6.57 -8.35 27.87
N ALA A 162 -6.54 -7.82 26.65
CA ALA A 162 -5.74 -8.37 25.57
C ALA A 162 -5.29 -7.28 24.60
N GLN A 163 -4.06 -7.38 24.10
CA GLN A 163 -3.53 -6.47 23.09
C GLN A 163 -4.38 -6.52 21.81
N LYS A 164 -4.56 -5.37 21.15
CA LYS A 164 -5.36 -5.29 19.91
C LYS A 164 -4.61 -5.93 18.73
N CYS A 165 -4.77 -7.23 18.56
CA CYS A 165 -4.13 -7.97 17.47
C CYS A 165 -4.94 -8.08 16.17
N PHE A 166 -6.13 -7.45 16.08
CA PHE A 166 -7.03 -7.63 14.93
C PHE A 166 -7.61 -6.31 14.41
N HIS A 167 -7.66 -6.18 13.07
CA HIS A 167 -8.18 -5.01 12.39
C HIS A 167 -9.65 -5.22 12.03
N VAL A 168 -10.53 -4.54 12.77
CA VAL A 168 -12.00 -4.69 12.69
C VAL A 168 -12.66 -3.49 12.00
N SER A 169 -12.04 -2.31 12.04
CA SER A 169 -12.57 -1.07 11.49
C SER A 169 -11.46 -0.25 10.83
N PRO A 170 -11.70 0.32 9.63
CA PRO A 170 -10.73 1.19 8.97
C PRO A 170 -10.47 2.49 9.72
N PHE A 171 -11.26 2.82 10.76
CA PHE A 171 -11.09 4.03 11.57
C PHE A 171 -10.36 3.76 12.90
N ASN A 172 -9.78 2.56 13.08
CA ASN A 172 -8.93 2.21 14.21
C ASN A 172 -7.73 1.38 13.73
N ASN A 173 -6.52 1.90 13.91
CA ASN A 173 -5.27 1.16 13.69
C ASN A 173 -5.12 0.00 14.70
N LEU A 174 -4.05 -0.81 14.60
CA LEU A 174 -3.80 -1.95 15.50
C LEU A 174 -3.27 -1.58 16.89
N GLU A 175 -3.06 -0.29 17.17
CA GLU A 175 -2.53 0.14 18.45
C GLU A 175 -3.58 0.05 19.57
N GLY A 176 -3.10 -0.22 20.78
CA GLY A 176 -3.90 -0.22 21.99
C GLY A 176 -4.24 -1.61 22.53
N GLU A 177 -5.02 -1.60 23.60
CA GLU A 177 -5.42 -2.78 24.35
C GLU A 177 -6.94 -2.82 24.49
N TYR A 178 -7.53 -4.00 24.35
CA TYR A 178 -8.93 -4.24 24.66
C TYR A 178 -9.11 -4.61 26.13
N SER A 179 -10.07 -3.98 26.80
CA SER A 179 -10.64 -4.44 28.06
C SER A 179 -12.01 -5.04 27.77
N PHE A 180 -12.19 -6.32 28.10
CA PHE A 180 -13.45 -7.03 27.96
C PHE A 180 -14.12 -7.20 29.32
N LEU A 181 -15.42 -6.93 29.39
CA LEU A 181 -16.26 -7.16 30.56
C LEU A 181 -17.44 -8.04 30.16
N PHE A 182 -17.69 -9.09 30.93
CA PHE A 182 -18.76 -10.05 30.68
C PHE A 182 -19.60 -10.28 31.93
N SER A 183 -20.93 -10.17 31.81
CA SER A 183 -21.86 -10.74 32.78
C SER A 183 -21.96 -12.27 32.61
N SER A 184 -22.71 -12.93 33.50
CA SER A 184 -23.10 -14.32 33.25
C SER A 184 -24.05 -14.39 32.06
N ALA A 185 -24.01 -15.51 31.32
CA ALA A 185 -24.97 -15.82 30.26
C ALA A 185 -26.31 -16.34 30.83
N GLY A 186 -26.92 -15.55 31.73
CA GLY A 186 -28.15 -15.88 32.45
C GLY A 186 -29.36 -15.06 31.97
N GLU A 187 -30.13 -14.50 32.90
CA GLU A 187 -31.35 -13.74 32.55
C GLU A 187 -31.06 -12.41 31.84
N ASN A 188 -29.98 -11.73 32.21
CA ASN A 188 -29.54 -10.48 31.62
C ASN A 188 -28.10 -10.64 31.16
N LEU A 189 -27.87 -10.41 29.87
CA LEU A 189 -26.54 -10.38 29.30
C LEU A 189 -26.08 -8.93 29.15
N ASP A 190 -24.87 -8.65 29.63
CA ASP A 190 -24.15 -7.40 29.45
C ASP A 190 -22.68 -7.72 29.11
N ILE A 191 -22.27 -7.36 27.90
CA ILE A 191 -20.91 -7.52 27.41
C ILE A 191 -20.41 -6.16 26.94
N SER A 192 -19.26 -5.74 27.47
CA SER A 192 -18.59 -4.51 27.04
C SER A 192 -17.19 -4.81 26.54
N ILE A 193 -16.82 -4.15 25.43
CA ILE A 193 -15.49 -4.19 24.84
C ILE A 193 -15.00 -2.76 24.69
N GLU A 194 -13.98 -2.41 25.47
CA GLU A 194 -13.38 -1.09 25.51
C GLU A 194 -12.00 -1.12 24.84
N LEU A 195 -11.72 -0.19 23.93
CA LEU A 195 -10.41 0.00 23.33
C LEU A 195 -9.69 1.17 24.01
N TRP A 196 -8.58 0.87 24.66
CA TRP A 196 -7.71 1.83 25.32
C TRP A 196 -6.44 2.06 24.51
N ARG A 197 -6.04 3.32 24.34
CA ARG A 197 -4.78 3.71 23.68
C ARG A 197 -4.13 4.83 24.47
N GLU A 198 -2.87 4.65 24.86
CA GLU A 198 -2.11 5.63 25.66
C GLU A 198 -2.87 6.09 26.93
N GLY A 199 -3.54 5.15 27.60
CA GLY A 199 -4.32 5.43 28.81
C GLY A 199 -5.66 6.16 28.58
N ARG A 200 -6.09 6.36 27.32
CA ARG A 200 -7.38 6.97 26.97
C ARG A 200 -8.34 5.95 26.39
N LEU A 201 -9.60 6.01 26.78
CA LEU A 201 -10.68 5.25 26.14
C LEU A 201 -10.97 5.84 24.77
N VAL A 202 -10.76 5.06 23.71
CA VAL A 202 -10.95 5.48 22.31
C VAL A 202 -12.33 5.09 21.79
N PHE A 203 -12.77 3.89 22.12
CA PHE A 203 -13.98 3.29 21.62
C PHE A 203 -14.53 2.27 22.62
N GLU A 204 -15.85 2.20 22.75
CA GLU A 204 -16.57 1.18 23.52
C GLU A 204 -17.69 0.58 22.67
N GLY A 205 -17.82 -0.75 22.73
CA GLY A 205 -18.91 -1.51 22.15
C GLY A 205 -19.65 -2.27 23.25
N HIS A 206 -20.95 -2.09 23.34
CA HIS A 206 -21.81 -2.72 24.34
C HIS A 206 -22.85 -3.62 23.66
N LEU A 207 -22.98 -4.85 24.14
CA LEU A 207 -24.00 -5.81 23.75
C LEU A 207 -24.83 -6.16 24.99
N GLN A 208 -26.10 -5.76 24.99
CA GLN A 208 -27.01 -5.99 26.10
C GLN A 208 -28.28 -6.68 25.63
N GLY A 209 -28.81 -7.60 26.43
CA GLY A 209 -30.07 -8.25 26.11
C GLY A 209 -30.69 -8.98 27.29
N ARG A 210 -32.01 -9.19 27.21
CA ARG A 210 -32.77 -9.97 28.18
C ARG A 210 -33.15 -11.32 27.60
N ALA A 211 -32.90 -12.38 28.36
CA ALA A 211 -33.20 -13.74 27.94
C ALA A 211 -34.70 -13.97 27.77
N LEU A 212 -35.05 -14.61 26.67
CA LEU A 212 -36.34 -15.20 26.35
C LEU A 212 -36.11 -16.70 26.14
N GLY A 213 -37.15 -17.51 26.37
CA GLY A 213 -37.10 -18.92 26.03
C GLY A 213 -36.75 -19.16 24.55
N LEU A 214 -36.20 -20.32 24.24
CA LEU A 214 -35.97 -20.76 22.88
C LEU A 214 -37.09 -21.71 22.45
N THR A 215 -38.29 -21.16 22.25
CA THR A 215 -39.44 -21.91 21.71
C THR A 215 -39.84 -21.43 20.32
N THR A 216 -40.65 -22.21 19.61
CA THR A 216 -41.23 -21.83 18.31
C THR A 216 -41.98 -20.48 18.39
N ALA A 217 -42.69 -20.24 19.50
CA ALA A 217 -43.41 -18.99 19.72
C ALA A 217 -42.46 -17.80 19.93
N ASP A 218 -41.35 -18.00 20.65
CA ASP A 218 -40.35 -16.96 20.88
C ASP A 218 -39.62 -16.58 19.60
N ILE A 219 -39.22 -17.58 18.78
CA ILE A 219 -38.62 -17.35 17.46
C ILE A 219 -39.58 -16.58 16.54
N ALA A 220 -40.85 -16.98 16.49
CA ALA A 220 -41.86 -16.26 15.70
C ALA A 220 -42.08 -14.83 16.20
N ARG A 221 -42.07 -14.61 17.51
CA ARG A 221 -42.17 -13.27 18.12
C ARG A 221 -40.98 -12.38 17.73
N MET A 222 -39.77 -12.93 17.71
CA MET A 222 -38.56 -12.21 17.26
C MET A 222 -38.63 -11.86 15.77
N PHE A 223 -39.09 -12.79 14.93
CA PHE A 223 -39.32 -12.53 13.51
C PHE A 223 -40.29 -11.37 13.28
N LEU A 224 -41.41 -11.32 14.01
CA LEU A 224 -42.41 -10.25 13.90
C LEU A 224 -41.90 -8.89 14.41
N ARG A 225 -41.11 -8.88 15.49
CA ARG A 225 -40.54 -7.63 16.04
C ARG A 225 -39.39 -7.09 15.20
N HIS A 226 -38.63 -7.96 14.55
CA HIS A 226 -37.39 -7.62 13.88
C HIS A 226 -37.25 -8.23 12.47
N PRO A 227 -38.23 -8.04 11.56
CA PRO A 227 -38.30 -8.79 10.28
C PRO A 227 -37.13 -8.51 9.34
N LEU A 228 -36.48 -7.35 9.47
CA LEU A 228 -35.36 -6.90 8.65
C LEU A 228 -34.10 -6.60 9.48
N ALA A 229 -34.07 -6.89 10.78
CA ALA A 229 -32.94 -6.48 11.60
C ALA A 229 -31.61 -7.11 11.15
N PRO A 230 -31.51 -8.43 10.84
CA PRO A 230 -30.25 -9.03 10.41
C PRO A 230 -29.77 -8.51 9.05
N THR A 231 -30.69 -8.15 8.15
CA THR A 231 -30.36 -7.67 6.80
C THR A 231 -30.02 -6.17 6.76
N LEU A 232 -30.52 -5.38 7.72
CA LEU A 232 -30.25 -3.94 7.80
C LEU A 232 -28.94 -3.59 8.54
N THR A 233 -28.33 -4.51 9.27
CA THR A 233 -27.10 -4.23 10.04
C THR A 233 -25.94 -3.80 9.14
N VAL A 234 -25.69 -4.48 8.02
CA VAL A 234 -24.58 -4.14 7.11
C VAL A 234 -24.77 -2.79 6.42
N PRO A 235 -25.93 -2.47 5.81
CA PRO A 235 -26.20 -1.13 5.28
C PRO A 235 -26.01 -0.02 6.31
N ARG A 236 -26.43 -0.23 7.57
CA ARG A 236 -26.22 0.74 8.67
C ARG A 236 -24.74 0.95 8.97
N ILE A 237 -23.94 -0.12 9.01
CA ILE A 237 -22.48 -0.03 9.20
C ILE A 237 -21.84 0.79 8.08
N PHE A 238 -22.21 0.54 6.81
CA PHE A 238 -21.68 1.32 5.69
C PHE A 238 -22.13 2.79 5.73
N PHE A 239 -23.38 3.06 6.11
CA PHE A 239 -23.89 4.42 6.28
C PHE A 239 -23.13 5.18 7.38
N GLU A 240 -22.92 4.56 8.54
CA GLU A 240 -22.16 5.17 9.63
C GLU A 240 -20.67 5.33 9.27
N ALA A 241 -20.08 4.36 8.56
CA ALA A 241 -18.71 4.50 8.03
C ALA A 241 -18.59 5.69 7.07
N ALA A 242 -19.56 5.89 6.18
CA ALA A 242 -19.60 7.05 5.29
C ALA A 242 -19.73 8.37 6.08
N ARG A 243 -20.57 8.41 7.14
CA ARG A 243 -20.66 9.60 8.01
C ARG A 243 -19.34 9.88 8.72
N LEU A 244 -18.66 8.87 9.23
CA LEU A 244 -17.36 9.02 9.88
C LEU A 244 -16.28 9.55 8.92
N TYR A 245 -16.27 9.06 7.69
CA TYR A 245 -15.31 9.50 6.68
C TYR A 245 -15.63 10.91 6.16
N PHE A 246 -16.85 11.14 5.67
CA PHE A 246 -17.20 12.38 4.98
C PHE A 246 -17.60 13.53 5.92
N LEU A 247 -18.29 13.25 7.04
CA LEU A 247 -18.79 14.29 7.95
C LEU A 247 -17.88 14.55 9.14
N ARG A 248 -17.01 13.58 9.51
CA ARG A 248 -16.11 13.69 10.67
C ARG A 248 -14.64 13.65 10.29
N SER A 249 -14.31 13.56 8.99
CA SER A 249 -12.95 13.60 8.45
C SER A 249 -11.97 12.65 9.16
N LEU A 250 -12.46 11.47 9.58
CA LEU A 250 -11.63 10.50 10.28
C LEU A 250 -10.59 9.89 9.33
N PRO A 251 -9.34 9.70 9.80
CA PRO A 251 -8.32 9.04 9.00
C PRO A 251 -8.76 7.61 8.69
N TYR A 252 -8.60 7.23 7.44
CA TYR A 252 -8.80 5.87 6.97
C TYR A 252 -7.47 5.12 7.07
N HIS A 253 -7.48 3.98 7.72
CA HIS A 253 -6.35 3.08 7.83
C HIS A 253 -6.59 1.86 6.95
N ASP A 254 -5.64 1.58 6.06
CA ASP A 254 -5.65 0.34 5.29
C ASP A 254 -5.56 -0.89 6.20
N LYS A 255 -6.16 -1.99 5.75
CA LYS A 255 -6.11 -3.27 6.46
C LYS A 255 -4.65 -3.77 6.47
N PRO A 256 -4.02 -3.94 7.65
CA PRO A 256 -2.70 -4.55 7.75
C PRO A 256 -2.77 -6.06 7.54
N VAL A 257 -1.65 -6.67 7.16
CA VAL A 257 -1.51 -8.13 7.13
C VAL A 257 -1.63 -8.68 8.56
N PRO A 258 -2.47 -9.69 8.83
CA PRO A 258 -2.54 -10.25 10.17
C PRO A 258 -1.25 -10.95 10.60
N HIS A 259 -0.68 -10.51 11.72
CA HIS A 259 0.55 -11.07 12.31
C HIS A 259 0.28 -12.17 13.35
N SER A 260 -0.88 -12.15 14.01
CA SER A 260 -1.18 -13.12 15.06
C SER A 260 -1.57 -14.48 14.47
N ARG A 261 -0.97 -15.55 15.02
CA ARG A 261 -1.30 -16.95 14.72
C ARG A 261 -2.75 -17.32 15.04
N MET A 262 -3.41 -16.54 15.91
CA MET A 262 -4.82 -16.72 16.26
C MET A 262 -5.78 -16.10 15.22
N THR A 263 -5.25 -15.45 14.19
CA THR A 263 -6.07 -14.92 13.10
C THR A 263 -6.36 -15.99 12.06
N ILE A 264 -7.63 -16.34 11.93
CA ILE A 264 -8.14 -17.24 10.91
C ILE A 264 -8.35 -16.43 9.63
N ARG A 265 -7.43 -16.63 8.67
CA ARG A 265 -7.46 -15.93 7.38
C ARG A 265 -8.64 -16.38 6.53
N ARG A 266 -9.13 -15.47 5.69
CA ARG A 266 -10.20 -15.73 4.73
C ARG A 266 -9.80 -16.86 3.77
N ARG A 267 -10.70 -17.82 3.52
CA ARG A 267 -10.53 -18.78 2.41
C ARG A 267 -10.62 -18.06 1.07
N THR A 268 -9.74 -18.44 0.13
CA THR A 268 -9.73 -17.87 -1.23
C THR A 268 -11.11 -17.89 -1.88
N GLY A 269 -11.62 -16.70 -2.21
CA GLY A 269 -12.87 -16.52 -2.92
C GLY A 269 -12.78 -16.99 -4.38
N PHE A 270 -13.93 -17.19 -5.03
CA PHE A 270 -13.96 -17.64 -6.44
C PHE A 270 -13.17 -16.71 -7.38
N SER A 271 -13.32 -15.39 -7.24
CA SER A 271 -12.59 -14.41 -8.04
C SER A 271 -11.07 -14.47 -7.81
N GLU A 272 -10.64 -14.66 -6.56
CA GLU A 272 -9.22 -14.77 -6.20
C GLU A 272 -8.61 -16.03 -6.82
N ARG A 273 -9.33 -17.17 -6.76
CA ARG A 273 -8.90 -18.42 -7.42
C ARG A 273 -8.76 -18.26 -8.93
N LEU A 274 -9.67 -17.51 -9.58
CA LEU A 274 -9.55 -17.21 -11.00
C LEU A 274 -8.33 -16.34 -11.29
N CYS A 275 -8.11 -15.26 -10.53
CA CYS A 275 -6.94 -14.40 -10.71
C CYS A 275 -5.63 -15.13 -10.40
N MET A 276 -5.60 -16.03 -9.41
CA MET A 276 -4.47 -16.92 -9.14
C MET A 276 -4.12 -17.78 -10.35
N LYS A 277 -5.12 -18.38 -11.02
CA LYS A 277 -4.91 -19.16 -12.25
C LYS A 277 -4.35 -18.30 -13.38
N LEU A 278 -4.91 -17.10 -13.59
CA LEU A 278 -4.43 -16.17 -14.62
C LEU A 278 -3.00 -15.69 -14.35
N PHE A 279 -2.70 -15.33 -13.11
CA PHE A 279 -1.36 -14.91 -12.70
C PHE A 279 -0.33 -16.03 -12.84
N SER A 280 -0.68 -17.24 -12.40
CA SER A 280 0.15 -18.44 -12.62
C SER A 280 0.38 -18.70 -14.12
N ALA A 281 -0.66 -18.57 -14.96
CA ALA A 281 -0.54 -18.76 -16.40
C ALA A 281 0.39 -17.72 -17.05
N LEU A 282 0.33 -16.46 -16.61
CA LEU A 282 1.25 -15.40 -17.04
C LEU A 282 2.70 -15.78 -16.73
N LEU A 283 3.00 -16.17 -15.48
CA LEU A 283 4.36 -16.48 -15.04
C LEU A 283 4.94 -17.77 -15.65
N LYS A 284 4.12 -18.67 -16.21
CA LYS A 284 4.62 -19.82 -16.98
C LYS A 284 5.39 -19.39 -18.24
N GLY A 285 5.24 -18.15 -18.70
CA GLY A 285 6.02 -17.60 -19.80
C GLY A 285 7.48 -17.28 -19.45
N ILE A 286 7.91 -17.42 -18.19
CA ILE A 286 9.31 -17.17 -17.79
C ILE A 286 10.22 -18.25 -18.40
N GLN A 287 11.14 -17.83 -19.26
CA GLN A 287 12.13 -18.66 -19.95
C GLN A 287 13.57 -18.40 -19.49
N THR A 288 13.86 -17.20 -18.99
CA THR A 288 15.18 -16.79 -18.50
C THR A 288 15.13 -16.45 -17.01
N GLY A 289 16.05 -16.98 -16.21
CA GLY A 289 16.02 -16.90 -14.75
C GLY A 289 14.96 -17.82 -14.12
N GLY A 290 14.79 -17.68 -12.81
CA GLY A 290 13.74 -18.37 -12.05
C GLY A 290 13.01 -17.43 -11.10
N LEU A 291 11.74 -17.73 -10.84
CA LEU A 291 10.90 -16.95 -9.93
C LEU A 291 10.17 -17.90 -8.98
N THR A 292 10.40 -17.72 -7.67
CA THR A 292 9.73 -18.46 -6.61
C THR A 292 8.66 -17.59 -5.96
N LEU A 293 7.44 -18.09 -5.84
CA LEU A 293 6.35 -17.46 -5.12
C LEU A 293 6.02 -18.28 -3.87
N ARG A 294 6.04 -17.64 -2.69
CA ARG A 294 5.49 -18.19 -1.44
C ARG A 294 4.07 -17.68 -1.27
N LEU A 295 3.13 -18.57 -1.02
CA LEU A 295 1.71 -18.25 -0.86
C LEU A 295 1.32 -18.08 0.62
N PRO A 296 0.19 -17.42 0.92
CA PRO A 296 -0.27 -17.21 2.30
C PRO A 296 -0.55 -18.51 3.09
N ASP A 297 -0.79 -19.63 2.41
CA ASP A 297 -1.00 -20.96 3.00
C ASP A 297 0.30 -21.76 3.20
N GLY A 298 1.46 -21.16 2.91
CA GLY A 298 2.76 -21.83 2.93
C GLY A 298 3.08 -22.61 1.65
N GLY A 299 2.15 -22.65 0.69
CA GLY A 299 2.38 -23.23 -0.63
C GLY A 299 3.50 -22.49 -1.39
N ARG A 300 4.21 -23.22 -2.26
CA ARG A 300 5.30 -22.65 -3.07
C ARG A 300 5.07 -22.94 -4.54
N TRP A 301 5.14 -21.90 -5.37
CA TRP A 301 5.16 -22.03 -6.83
C TRP A 301 6.53 -21.63 -7.36
N PHE A 302 6.97 -22.31 -8.40
CA PHE A 302 8.22 -22.01 -9.08
C PHE A 302 7.98 -21.90 -10.59
N PHE A 303 8.58 -20.90 -11.21
CA PHE A 303 8.51 -20.64 -12.66
C PHE A 303 9.92 -20.38 -13.21
N GLY A 304 10.15 -20.70 -14.48
CA GLY A 304 11.46 -20.54 -15.12
C GLY A 304 12.40 -21.73 -14.90
N ARG A 305 13.71 -21.46 -14.84
CA ARG A 305 14.77 -22.48 -14.80
C ARG A 305 15.46 -22.53 -13.45
N ARG A 306 15.50 -23.73 -12.85
CA ARG A 306 16.23 -23.97 -11.60
C ARG A 306 17.73 -23.95 -11.89
N GLY A 307 18.52 -23.23 -11.07
CA GLY A 307 19.99 -23.22 -11.16
C GLY A 307 20.59 -22.07 -11.98
N GLU A 308 19.78 -21.21 -12.62
CA GLU A 308 20.31 -19.97 -13.18
C GLU A 308 20.71 -18.98 -12.09
N ARG A 309 21.75 -18.17 -12.35
CA ARG A 309 22.27 -17.17 -11.39
C ARG A 309 21.21 -16.13 -10.97
N LEU A 310 20.30 -15.76 -11.86
CA LEU A 310 19.26 -14.79 -11.57
C LEU A 310 18.00 -15.51 -11.06
N GLN A 311 17.73 -15.38 -9.77
CA GLN A 311 16.54 -15.92 -9.10
C GLN A 311 15.80 -14.78 -8.39
N GLY A 312 14.53 -14.61 -8.71
CA GLY A 312 13.63 -13.72 -7.98
C GLY A 312 12.79 -14.51 -6.97
N GLU A 313 12.44 -13.87 -5.86
CA GLU A 313 11.52 -14.44 -4.87
C GLU A 313 10.43 -13.44 -4.50
N MET A 314 9.19 -13.90 -4.42
CA MET A 314 8.02 -13.11 -4.02
C MET A 314 7.30 -13.84 -2.89
N SER A 315 7.10 -13.18 -1.75
CA SER A 315 6.27 -13.68 -0.67
C SER A 315 4.93 -12.96 -0.69
N VAL A 316 3.86 -13.70 -0.98
CA VAL A 316 2.48 -13.20 -1.01
C VAL A 316 1.87 -13.40 0.36
N HIS A 317 1.42 -12.30 0.98
CA HIS A 317 0.87 -12.29 2.33
C HIS A 317 -0.65 -12.39 2.37
N ASP A 318 -1.33 -11.91 1.33
CA ASP A 318 -2.79 -11.91 1.20
C ASP A 318 -3.21 -12.24 -0.25
N TYR A 319 -4.18 -13.14 -0.43
CA TYR A 319 -4.65 -13.57 -1.76
C TYR A 319 -5.33 -12.45 -2.58
N GLY A 320 -5.73 -11.35 -1.95
CA GLY A 320 -6.18 -10.12 -2.62
C GLY A 320 -5.11 -9.53 -3.55
N PHE A 321 -3.84 -9.85 -3.33
CA PHE A 321 -2.71 -9.57 -4.24
C PHE A 321 -3.04 -9.95 -5.68
N PHE A 322 -3.49 -11.19 -5.93
CA PHE A 322 -3.67 -11.70 -7.28
C PHE A 322 -4.70 -10.90 -8.07
N LYS A 323 -5.77 -10.46 -7.40
CA LYS A 323 -6.80 -9.61 -8.01
C LYS A 323 -6.23 -8.24 -8.35
N LYS A 324 -5.46 -7.62 -7.44
CA LYS A 324 -4.81 -6.33 -7.70
C LYS A 324 -3.80 -6.41 -8.85
N ALA A 325 -2.93 -7.42 -8.85
CA ALA A 325 -1.90 -7.60 -9.87
C ALA A 325 -2.50 -7.86 -11.27
N VAL A 326 -3.49 -8.76 -11.38
CA VAL A 326 -4.09 -9.10 -12.68
C VAL A 326 -4.94 -7.95 -13.25
N LEU A 327 -5.75 -7.28 -12.41
CA LEU A 327 -6.63 -6.20 -12.90
C LEU A 327 -5.90 -4.87 -13.06
N GLY A 328 -4.90 -4.60 -12.20
CA GLY A 328 -4.16 -3.35 -12.20
C GLY A 328 -2.91 -3.35 -13.08
N GLY A 329 -2.40 -4.51 -13.48
CA GLY A 329 -1.13 -4.64 -14.20
C GLY A 329 0.06 -4.22 -13.32
N ASP A 330 1.02 -3.53 -13.92
CA ASP A 330 2.19 -2.93 -13.26
C ASP A 330 1.80 -1.99 -12.10
N VAL A 331 0.78 -1.14 -12.31
CA VAL A 331 0.23 -0.23 -11.29
C VAL A 331 -0.31 -1.03 -10.10
N GLY A 332 -1.08 -2.09 -10.38
CA GLY A 332 -1.65 -2.95 -9.36
C GLY A 332 -0.61 -3.75 -8.59
N LEU A 333 0.47 -4.18 -9.26
CA LEU A 333 1.60 -4.87 -8.66
C LEU A 333 2.31 -3.98 -7.63
N GLY A 334 2.62 -2.73 -8.01
CA GLY A 334 3.25 -1.76 -7.11
C GLY A 334 2.33 -1.30 -5.96
N GLU A 335 1.05 -1.04 -6.24
CA GLU A 335 0.08 -0.71 -5.18
C GLU A 335 -0.15 -1.86 -4.19
N ALA A 336 -0.06 -3.11 -4.67
CA ALA A 336 -0.11 -4.27 -3.79
C ALA A 336 1.16 -4.39 -2.92
N TYR A 337 2.33 -3.99 -3.44
CA TYR A 337 3.56 -3.91 -2.64
C TYR A 337 3.42 -2.84 -1.57
N VAL A 338 3.02 -1.61 -1.92
CA VAL A 338 2.83 -0.51 -0.96
C VAL A 338 1.82 -0.89 0.14
N ALA A 339 0.74 -1.58 -0.21
CA ALA A 339 -0.27 -2.06 0.74
C ALA A 339 0.15 -3.32 1.55
N GLY A 340 1.39 -3.79 1.41
CA GLY A 340 1.91 -4.94 2.16
C GLY A 340 1.33 -6.30 1.75
N LEU A 341 0.64 -6.41 0.60
CA LEU A 341 0.04 -7.68 0.16
C LEU A 341 1.08 -8.68 -0.33
N TRP A 342 2.26 -8.20 -0.70
CA TRP A 342 3.43 -9.01 -1.03
C TRP A 342 4.72 -8.25 -0.73
N ASP A 343 5.81 -8.98 -0.56
CA ASP A 343 7.18 -8.46 -0.48
C ASP A 343 8.20 -9.42 -1.13
N SER A 344 9.46 -9.03 -1.08
CA SER A 344 10.60 -9.77 -1.62
C SER A 344 11.84 -9.37 -0.84
N ASP A 345 12.72 -10.35 -0.59
CA ASP A 345 14.04 -10.10 -0.01
C ASP A 345 14.95 -9.34 -1.00
N ASP A 346 14.72 -9.50 -2.32
CA ASP A 346 15.41 -8.80 -3.39
C ASP A 346 14.45 -8.42 -4.52
N VAL A 347 13.78 -7.28 -4.34
CA VAL A 347 12.87 -6.69 -5.34
C VAL A 347 13.62 -6.43 -6.66
N VAL A 348 14.90 -6.09 -6.62
CA VAL A 348 15.70 -5.81 -7.82
C VAL A 348 15.84 -7.10 -8.63
N ALA A 349 16.28 -8.21 -8.02
CA ALA A 349 16.40 -9.50 -8.70
C ALA A 349 15.06 -9.98 -9.28
N LEU A 350 13.96 -9.83 -8.52
CA LEU A 350 12.61 -10.16 -9.00
C LEU A 350 12.26 -9.37 -10.26
N PHE A 351 12.42 -8.06 -10.27
CA PHE A 351 12.10 -7.24 -11.45
C PHE A 351 13.03 -7.49 -12.62
N ARG A 352 14.30 -7.80 -12.37
CA ARG A 352 15.23 -8.23 -13.43
C ARG A 352 14.74 -9.50 -14.14
N VAL A 353 14.21 -10.48 -13.40
CA VAL A 353 13.57 -11.67 -14.00
C VAL A 353 12.37 -11.25 -14.85
N LEU A 354 11.47 -10.41 -14.32
CA LEU A 354 10.29 -9.97 -15.06
C LEU A 354 10.66 -9.21 -16.36
N ILE A 355 11.63 -8.30 -16.29
CA ILE A 355 12.09 -7.50 -17.43
C ILE A 355 12.68 -8.37 -18.53
N ARG A 356 13.54 -9.35 -18.19
CA ARG A 356 14.13 -10.28 -19.17
C ARG A 356 13.09 -11.12 -19.91
N ASN A 357 11.92 -11.33 -19.30
CA ASN A 357 10.84 -12.11 -19.87
C ASN A 357 9.67 -11.25 -20.37
N ARG A 358 9.82 -9.93 -20.46
CA ARG A 358 8.73 -8.99 -20.79
C ARG A 358 7.96 -9.39 -22.05
N GLU A 359 8.65 -9.79 -23.11
CA GLU A 359 8.02 -10.15 -24.38
C GLU A 359 7.18 -11.42 -24.26
N ALA A 360 7.69 -12.44 -23.56
CA ALA A 360 6.96 -13.68 -23.31
C ALA A 360 5.75 -13.44 -22.39
N LEU A 361 5.88 -12.55 -21.40
CA LEU A 361 4.80 -12.18 -20.49
C LEU A 361 3.71 -11.34 -21.18
N VAL A 362 4.08 -10.45 -22.11
CA VAL A 362 3.14 -9.61 -22.86
C VAL A 362 2.44 -10.38 -23.98
N ASN A 363 3.19 -11.21 -24.74
CA ASN A 363 2.67 -11.93 -25.90
C ASN A 363 1.99 -13.28 -25.55
N GLY A 364 2.15 -13.76 -24.31
CA GLY A 364 1.80 -15.12 -23.93
C GLY A 364 0.30 -15.47 -23.87
N TYR A 365 -0.63 -14.50 -23.74
CA TYR A 365 -2.06 -14.82 -23.58
C TYR A 365 -3.06 -13.75 -24.12
N PRO A 366 -4.03 -14.12 -24.97
CA PRO A 366 -5.04 -13.19 -25.51
C PRO A 366 -6.04 -12.66 -24.45
N ALA A 367 -6.14 -13.32 -23.30
CA ALA A 367 -7.02 -12.91 -22.20
C ALA A 367 -6.47 -11.73 -21.35
N THR A 368 -5.22 -11.30 -21.53
CA THR A 368 -4.74 -10.05 -20.91
C THR A 368 -4.96 -8.86 -21.86
N ALA A 369 -4.89 -9.10 -23.18
CA ALA A 369 -5.08 -8.07 -24.21
C ALA A 369 -6.45 -7.38 -24.15
N TRP A 370 -7.54 -8.06 -23.76
CA TRP A 370 -8.86 -7.41 -23.63
C TRP A 370 -8.96 -6.49 -22.40
N LEU A 371 -8.34 -6.86 -21.27
CA LEU A 371 -8.28 -6.04 -20.06
C LEU A 371 -7.41 -4.79 -20.30
N THR A 372 -6.26 -4.96 -20.96
CA THR A 372 -5.37 -3.85 -21.35
C THR A 372 -6.09 -2.89 -22.32
N ARG A 373 -6.85 -3.40 -23.29
CA ARG A 373 -7.65 -2.58 -24.24
C ARG A 373 -8.75 -1.77 -23.54
N LEU A 374 -9.44 -2.33 -22.54
CA LEU A 374 -10.48 -1.62 -21.78
C LEU A 374 -9.88 -0.53 -20.87
N LYS A 375 -8.74 -0.81 -20.23
CA LYS A 375 -7.99 0.14 -19.39
C LYS A 375 -7.48 1.33 -20.22
N ASN A 376 -6.88 1.06 -21.39
CA ASN A 376 -6.37 2.10 -22.29
C ASN A 376 -7.50 3.01 -22.80
N ARG A 377 -8.70 2.48 -23.06
CA ARG A 377 -9.85 3.25 -23.55
C ARG A 377 -10.42 4.25 -22.52
N MET A 378 -10.28 3.98 -21.22
CA MET A 378 -10.71 4.89 -20.16
C MET A 378 -9.62 5.91 -19.76
N ALA A 379 -8.34 5.54 -19.89
CA ALA A 379 -7.21 6.42 -19.57
C ALA A 379 -7.04 7.60 -20.55
N HIS A 380 -7.56 7.49 -21.78
CA HIS A 380 -7.43 8.52 -22.82
C HIS A 380 -8.36 9.74 -22.66
N ALA A 381 -9.41 9.67 -21.83
CA ALA A 381 -10.44 10.71 -21.80
C ALA A 381 -10.07 11.99 -20.99
N GLY A 382 -8.89 12.07 -20.37
CA GLY A 382 -8.60 13.13 -19.40
C GLY A 382 -7.21 13.75 -19.40
N ARG A 383 -6.35 13.52 -20.41
CA ARG A 383 -4.95 13.95 -20.36
C ARG A 383 -4.61 15.05 -21.35
N ALA A 384 -4.77 16.29 -20.91
CA ALA A 384 -4.07 17.43 -21.48
C ALA A 384 -3.08 17.96 -20.43
N ASN A 385 -1.77 17.76 -20.65
CA ASN A 385 -0.72 18.39 -19.85
C ASN A 385 -0.67 19.87 -20.23
N SER A 386 -1.42 20.72 -19.52
CA SER A 386 -1.26 22.17 -19.60
C SER A 386 0.02 22.62 -18.86
N SER A 387 0.59 23.77 -19.22
CA SER A 387 1.77 24.34 -18.55
C SER A 387 1.62 24.47 -17.03
N LYS A 388 0.40 24.83 -16.57
CA LYS A 388 0.05 24.89 -15.15
C LYS A 388 -0.02 23.51 -14.47
N GLY A 389 -0.33 22.45 -15.23
CA GLY A 389 -0.35 21.07 -14.74
C GLY A 389 1.05 20.50 -14.51
N VAL A 390 1.98 20.76 -15.44
CA VAL A 390 3.39 20.35 -15.31
C VAL A 390 4.04 21.03 -14.11
N GLN A 391 3.84 22.34 -13.94
CA GLN A 391 4.35 23.07 -12.78
C GLN A 391 3.82 22.50 -11.46
N ARG A 392 2.51 22.23 -11.35
CA ARG A 392 1.91 21.62 -10.14
C ARG A 392 2.45 20.22 -9.83
N ASN A 393 2.74 19.42 -10.86
CA ASN A 393 3.25 18.06 -10.66
C ASN A 393 4.71 18.07 -10.20
N ILE A 394 5.53 18.98 -10.76
CA ILE A 394 6.90 19.22 -10.31
C ILE A 394 6.89 19.78 -8.88
N GLU A 395 6.04 20.77 -8.58
CA GLU A 395 5.83 21.30 -7.22
C GLU A 395 5.48 20.18 -6.23
N ALA A 396 4.52 19.30 -6.54
CA ALA A 396 4.10 18.23 -5.63
C ALA A 396 5.18 17.15 -5.37
N HIS A 397 6.06 16.87 -6.35
CA HIS A 397 7.15 15.90 -6.18
C HIS A 397 8.35 16.50 -5.43
N TYR A 398 8.75 17.74 -5.75
CA TYR A 398 9.88 18.42 -5.10
C TYR A 398 9.48 19.20 -3.84
N ASP A 399 8.20 19.22 -3.47
CA ASP A 399 7.71 19.67 -2.16
C ASP A 399 7.90 18.63 -1.05
N LEU A 400 8.45 17.45 -1.36
CA LEU A 400 9.08 16.62 -0.34
C LEU A 400 10.18 17.41 0.38
N SER A 401 10.33 17.23 1.69
CA SER A 401 11.30 17.99 2.48
C SER A 401 12.73 17.75 1.99
N ASN A 402 13.57 18.77 1.88
CA ASN A 402 15.01 18.61 1.61
C ASN A 402 15.66 17.57 2.53
N ALA A 403 15.22 17.54 3.79
CA ALA A 403 15.62 16.56 4.80
C ALA A 403 15.42 15.09 4.37
N LEU A 404 14.44 14.79 3.50
CA LEU A 404 14.25 13.45 2.96
C LEU A 404 15.35 13.13 1.95
N PHE A 405 15.63 14.04 1.01
CA PHE A 405 16.65 13.83 -0.01
C PHE A 405 18.05 13.75 0.61
N GLU A 406 18.30 14.52 1.66
CA GLU A 406 19.52 14.44 2.47
C GLU A 406 19.77 13.05 3.08
N THR A 407 18.73 12.21 3.26
CA THR A 407 18.93 10.86 3.83
C THR A 407 19.54 9.85 2.85
N PHE A 408 19.60 10.15 1.55
CA PHE A 408 20.08 9.18 0.56
C PHE A 408 20.85 9.74 -0.63
N LEU A 409 20.79 11.05 -0.90
CA LEU A 409 21.64 11.69 -1.90
C LEU A 409 23.06 11.94 -1.38
N ASP A 410 23.91 12.49 -2.24
CA ASP A 410 25.22 13.01 -1.86
C ASP A 410 25.08 14.40 -1.19
N GLY A 411 26.18 14.91 -0.63
CA GLY A 411 26.19 16.21 0.06
C GLY A 411 25.82 17.42 -0.82
N ARG A 412 25.84 17.28 -2.15
CA ARG A 412 25.42 18.33 -3.11
C ARG A 412 23.95 18.22 -3.53
N LEU A 413 23.23 17.24 -3.00
CA LEU A 413 21.83 16.94 -3.33
C LEU A 413 21.59 16.73 -4.83
N LEU A 414 22.50 16.01 -5.50
CA LEU A 414 22.34 15.70 -6.92
C LEU A 414 21.40 14.52 -7.10
N TYR A 415 20.13 14.81 -7.40
CA TYR A 415 19.12 13.81 -7.73
C TYR A 415 19.12 13.48 -9.24
N SER A 416 20.25 12.95 -9.71
CA SER A 416 20.51 12.55 -11.09
C SER A 416 21.60 11.48 -11.15
N CYS A 417 21.73 10.77 -12.26
CA CYS A 417 22.79 9.78 -12.50
C CYS A 417 24.20 10.31 -12.20
N ALA A 418 24.98 9.55 -11.43
CA ALA A 418 26.41 9.77 -11.20
C ALA A 418 27.24 9.05 -12.28
N VAL A 419 28.54 9.35 -12.41
CA VAL A 419 29.45 8.68 -13.34
C VAL A 419 30.59 8.04 -12.56
N TYR A 420 30.60 6.71 -12.55
CA TYR A 420 31.57 5.91 -11.82
C TYR A 420 32.74 5.51 -12.72
N THR A 421 33.91 5.34 -12.13
CA THR A 421 35.02 4.61 -12.75
C THR A 421 34.95 3.13 -12.36
N ASP A 422 35.75 2.30 -13.02
CA ASP A 422 35.87 0.88 -12.65
C ASP A 422 36.60 0.78 -11.29
N GLY A 423 35.84 0.68 -10.18
CA GLY A 423 36.38 0.63 -8.82
C GLY A 423 35.38 0.82 -7.67
N GLU A 424 35.91 1.06 -6.46
CA GLU A 424 35.22 1.25 -5.16
C GLU A 424 34.74 2.70 -4.92
N ASP A 425 34.51 3.46 -5.99
CA ASP A 425 34.05 4.85 -5.90
C ASP A 425 32.82 5.01 -5.00
N SER A 426 32.89 6.03 -4.14
CA SER A 426 31.73 6.55 -3.42
C SER A 426 30.77 7.28 -4.37
N LEU A 427 29.52 7.43 -3.93
CA LEU A 427 28.51 8.20 -4.67
C LEU A 427 28.96 9.65 -4.85
N GLU A 428 29.59 10.25 -3.83
CA GLU A 428 30.12 11.61 -3.84
C GLU A 428 31.17 11.81 -4.94
N GLU A 429 32.16 10.91 -5.01
CA GLU A 429 33.20 10.94 -6.04
C GLU A 429 32.61 10.73 -7.45
N ALA A 430 31.63 9.83 -7.57
CA ALA A 430 30.96 9.59 -8.84
C ALA A 430 30.13 10.80 -9.33
N GLN A 431 29.50 11.52 -8.40
CA GLN A 431 28.78 12.75 -8.72
C GLN A 431 29.74 13.87 -9.10
N GLU A 432 30.89 13.99 -8.42
CA GLU A 432 31.94 14.94 -8.78
C GLU A 432 32.48 14.69 -10.19
N ARG A 433 32.76 13.43 -10.54
CA ARG A 433 33.18 13.07 -11.91
C ARG A 433 32.12 13.36 -12.95
N LYS A 434 30.84 13.12 -12.63
CA LYS A 434 29.73 13.50 -13.52
C LYS A 434 29.76 15.00 -13.81
N ILE A 435 29.95 15.82 -12.79
CA ILE A 435 30.06 17.28 -12.95
C ILE A 435 31.27 17.62 -13.84
N GLU A 436 32.46 17.12 -13.51
CA GLU A 436 33.68 17.37 -14.28
C GLU A 436 33.51 16.98 -15.76
N GLY A 437 32.94 15.81 -16.02
CA GLY A 437 32.66 15.32 -17.37
C GLY A 437 31.72 16.24 -18.15
N ILE A 438 30.66 16.74 -17.51
CA ILE A 438 29.73 17.71 -18.12
C ILE A 438 30.44 19.04 -18.42
N LEU A 439 31.20 19.59 -17.47
CA LEU A 439 31.91 20.85 -17.67
C LEU A 439 32.93 20.75 -18.81
N LYS A 440 33.63 19.61 -18.89
CA LYS A 440 34.59 19.31 -19.96
C LYS A 440 33.91 19.19 -21.32
N LYS A 441 32.78 18.48 -21.43
CA LYS A 441 32.01 18.34 -22.68
C LYS A 441 31.46 19.68 -23.17
N ALA A 442 31.02 20.52 -22.24
CA ALA A 442 30.56 21.88 -22.52
C ALA A 442 31.71 22.81 -22.94
N GLU A 443 32.97 22.47 -22.62
CA GLU A 443 34.14 23.36 -22.75
C GLU A 443 33.89 24.68 -22.01
N ILE A 444 33.50 24.61 -20.73
CA ILE A 444 33.25 25.81 -19.91
C ILE A 444 34.58 26.44 -19.49
N GLU A 445 34.74 27.72 -19.80
CA GLU A 445 35.89 28.55 -19.44
C GLU A 445 35.50 29.68 -18.45
N ALA A 446 36.49 30.33 -17.85
CA ALA A 446 36.27 31.40 -16.87
C ALA A 446 35.49 32.60 -17.42
N SER A 447 35.57 32.85 -18.73
CA SER A 447 34.90 33.97 -19.39
C SER A 447 33.44 33.68 -19.77
N ASP A 448 33.02 32.42 -19.69
CA ASP A 448 31.69 32.01 -20.14
C ASP A 448 30.59 32.46 -19.18
N HIS A 449 29.42 32.74 -19.76
CA HIS A 449 28.16 32.78 -19.04
C HIS A 449 27.33 31.54 -19.35
N VAL A 450 27.16 30.68 -18.34
CA VAL A 450 26.48 29.39 -18.43
C VAL A 450 25.03 29.50 -17.95
N LEU A 451 24.10 28.90 -18.70
CA LEU A 451 22.73 28.67 -18.25
C LEU A 451 22.57 27.22 -17.78
N ASP A 452 22.18 27.02 -16.52
CA ASP A 452 21.81 25.72 -15.96
C ASP A 452 20.28 25.59 -15.88
N ILE A 453 19.70 24.84 -16.82
CA ILE A 453 18.27 24.64 -16.97
C ILE A 453 17.81 23.51 -16.05
N GLY A 454 17.00 23.84 -15.04
CA GLY A 454 16.58 22.88 -14.02
C GLY A 454 17.68 22.63 -12.99
N CYS A 455 18.27 23.69 -12.44
CA CYS A 455 19.48 23.64 -11.62
C CYS A 455 19.33 22.90 -10.27
N GLY A 456 18.13 22.42 -9.93
CA GLY A 456 17.86 21.71 -8.68
C GLY A 456 18.26 22.54 -7.45
N TRP A 457 19.01 21.91 -6.55
CA TRP A 457 19.58 22.58 -5.36
C TRP A 457 20.86 23.39 -5.64
N GLY A 458 21.22 23.57 -6.92
CA GLY A 458 22.35 24.38 -7.36
C GLY A 458 23.68 23.64 -7.48
N GLY A 459 23.73 22.32 -7.21
CA GLY A 459 24.98 21.57 -7.14
C GLY A 459 25.91 21.76 -8.34
N VAL A 460 25.38 21.65 -9.57
CA VAL A 460 26.20 21.86 -10.79
C VAL A 460 26.55 23.32 -11.01
N ALA A 461 25.60 24.24 -10.81
CA ALA A 461 25.84 25.67 -10.96
C ALA A 461 26.95 26.20 -10.05
N LEU A 462 26.97 25.78 -8.77
CA LEU A 462 27.99 26.20 -7.81
C LEU A 462 29.35 25.56 -8.13
N GLU A 463 29.38 24.27 -8.46
CA GLU A 463 30.64 23.58 -8.81
C GLU A 463 31.26 24.12 -10.11
N ALA A 464 30.45 24.47 -11.11
CA ALA A 464 30.91 25.13 -12.32
C ALA A 464 31.64 26.45 -11.98
N ALA A 465 30.97 27.34 -11.22
CA ALA A 465 31.54 28.62 -10.83
C ALA A 465 32.81 28.49 -9.97
N LYS A 466 32.85 27.51 -9.04
CA LYS A 466 34.04 27.24 -8.21
C LYS A 466 35.24 26.79 -9.03
N ARG A 467 35.03 25.86 -9.97
CA ARG A 467 36.12 25.18 -10.68
C ARG A 467 36.69 26.00 -11.82
N THR A 468 35.82 26.68 -12.57
CA THR A 468 36.24 27.41 -13.78
C THR A 468 36.28 28.91 -13.56
N GLY A 469 35.59 29.43 -12.55
CA GLY A 469 35.41 30.86 -12.34
C GLY A 469 34.35 31.50 -13.23
N CYS A 470 33.63 30.72 -14.04
CA CYS A 470 32.60 31.22 -14.95
C CYS A 470 31.41 31.85 -14.21
N ARG A 471 30.58 32.57 -14.95
CA ARG A 471 29.31 33.08 -14.45
C ARG A 471 28.22 32.06 -14.75
N VAL A 472 27.32 31.80 -13.79
CA VAL A 472 26.22 30.84 -13.96
C VAL A 472 24.89 31.49 -13.64
N THR A 473 23.91 31.28 -14.52
CA THR A 473 22.50 31.50 -14.22
C THR A 473 21.80 30.16 -14.12
N GLY A 474 21.41 29.76 -12.91
CA GLY A 474 20.60 28.57 -12.68
C GLY A 474 19.13 28.92 -12.64
N ILE A 475 18.29 28.11 -13.28
CA ILE A 475 16.83 28.29 -13.25
C ILE A 475 16.13 27.05 -12.68
N THR A 476 15.14 27.27 -11.82
CA THR A 476 14.25 26.21 -11.30
C THR A 476 12.82 26.73 -11.21
N VAL A 477 11.85 25.81 -11.22
CA VAL A 477 10.43 26.11 -10.96
C VAL A 477 10.02 25.79 -9.51
N SER A 478 10.88 25.16 -8.71
CA SER A 478 10.61 24.85 -7.30
C SER A 478 11.08 25.98 -6.39
N LYS A 479 10.16 26.52 -5.59
CA LYS A 479 10.46 27.57 -4.61
C LYS A 479 11.43 27.09 -3.52
N LYS A 480 11.35 25.82 -3.10
CA LYS A 480 12.25 25.23 -2.09
C LYS A 480 13.67 25.11 -2.63
N GLN A 481 13.82 24.60 -3.84
CA GLN A 481 15.11 24.52 -4.53
C GLN A 481 15.71 25.91 -4.77
N PHE A 482 14.91 26.87 -5.25
CA PHE A 482 15.34 28.26 -5.42
C PHE A 482 15.90 28.86 -4.13
N THR A 483 15.15 28.70 -3.02
CA THR A 483 15.55 29.25 -1.72
C THR A 483 16.85 28.61 -1.24
N PHE A 484 16.94 27.28 -1.29
CA PHE A 484 18.13 26.54 -0.88
C PHE A 484 19.36 26.88 -1.73
N ALA A 485 19.25 26.85 -3.05
CA ALA A 485 20.37 27.09 -3.96
C ALA A 485 20.92 28.52 -3.82
N ARG A 486 20.03 29.51 -3.65
CA ARG A 486 20.42 30.90 -3.42
C ARG A 486 21.14 31.09 -2.08
N GLU A 487 20.63 30.47 -1.02
CA GLU A 487 21.27 30.50 0.30
C GLU A 487 22.62 29.76 0.31
N LEU A 488 22.74 28.66 -0.42
CA LEU A 488 23.99 27.94 -0.58
C LEU A 488 25.02 28.80 -1.35
N ALA A 489 24.64 29.42 -2.47
CA ALA A 489 25.53 30.29 -3.22
C ALA A 489 26.03 31.48 -2.38
N ALA A 490 25.17 32.07 -1.54
CA ALA A 490 25.57 33.13 -0.61
C ALA A 490 26.53 32.63 0.48
N ARG A 491 26.23 31.48 1.11
CA ARG A 491 27.07 30.88 2.15
C ARG A 491 28.46 30.51 1.65
N GLU A 492 28.58 30.09 0.39
CA GLU A 492 29.86 29.75 -0.23
C GLU A 492 30.56 30.94 -0.88
N GLY A 493 30.02 32.16 -0.75
CA GLY A 493 30.64 33.38 -1.28
C GLY A 493 30.64 33.48 -2.81
N LEU A 494 29.69 32.82 -3.48
CA LEU A 494 29.58 32.75 -4.95
C LEU A 494 28.43 33.61 -5.50
N ALA A 495 27.80 34.44 -4.67
CA ALA A 495 26.61 35.23 -5.06
C ALA A 495 26.90 36.28 -6.17
N ASP A 496 28.16 36.64 -6.39
CA ASP A 496 28.62 37.51 -7.48
C ASP A 496 28.69 36.78 -8.83
N ARG A 497 28.83 35.45 -8.81
CA ARG A 497 28.99 34.62 -10.03
C ARG A 497 27.80 33.71 -10.31
N VAL A 498 27.04 33.31 -9.29
CA VAL A 498 25.91 32.38 -9.41
C VAL A 498 24.61 33.10 -9.11
N SER A 499 23.77 33.26 -10.14
CA SER A 499 22.42 33.81 -10.03
C SER A 499 21.39 32.70 -10.17
N ILE A 500 20.59 32.47 -9.13
CA ILE A 500 19.47 31.51 -9.16
C ILE A 500 18.17 32.28 -9.43
N LEU A 501 17.39 31.82 -10.42
CA LEU A 501 16.10 32.42 -10.78
C LEU A 501 14.96 31.40 -10.63
N LEU A 502 13.85 31.83 -10.02
CA LEU A 502 12.61 31.07 -9.98
C LEU A 502 11.81 31.37 -11.26
N THR A 503 12.14 30.68 -12.35
CA THR A 503 11.53 30.90 -13.66
C THR A 503 11.60 29.65 -14.52
N ASP A 504 10.78 29.64 -15.58
CA ASP A 504 10.78 28.60 -16.59
C ASP A 504 11.63 29.01 -17.79
N TYR A 505 12.34 28.04 -18.39
CA TYR A 505 13.22 28.26 -19.54
C TYR A 505 12.50 28.92 -20.73
N ARG A 506 11.18 28.69 -20.88
CA ARG A 506 10.35 29.29 -21.94
C ARG A 506 10.32 30.81 -21.84
N HIS A 507 10.41 31.35 -20.63
CA HIS A 507 10.37 32.78 -20.33
C HIS A 507 11.76 33.43 -20.24
N MET A 508 12.83 32.65 -20.38
CA MET A 508 14.19 33.19 -20.39
C MET A 508 14.45 34.00 -21.67
N SER A 509 15.14 35.12 -21.48
CA SER A 509 15.61 36.02 -22.54
C SER A 509 17.13 36.19 -22.48
N GLY A 510 17.72 36.73 -23.55
CA GLY A 510 19.17 36.92 -23.67
C GLY A 510 19.86 35.72 -24.32
N THR A 511 21.19 35.70 -24.22
CA THR A 511 22.03 34.63 -24.76
C THR A 511 23.13 34.24 -23.78
N PHE A 512 23.54 32.99 -23.85
CA PHE A 512 24.52 32.34 -22.98
C PHE A 512 25.58 31.67 -23.85
N ASP A 513 26.80 31.61 -23.36
CA ASP A 513 27.91 30.95 -24.05
C ASP A 513 27.69 29.43 -24.05
N LYS A 514 27.20 28.90 -22.92
CA LYS A 514 26.99 27.47 -22.71
C LYS A 514 25.64 27.20 -22.05
N ILE A 515 25.06 26.03 -22.34
CA ILE A 515 23.86 25.52 -21.66
C ILE A 515 24.15 24.16 -21.04
N VAL A 516 23.71 23.94 -19.81
CA VAL A 516 23.66 22.63 -19.17
C VAL A 516 22.21 22.35 -18.78
N SER A 517 21.73 21.13 -19.00
CA SER A 517 20.40 20.69 -18.57
C SER A 517 20.45 19.22 -18.19
N ILE A 518 20.28 18.90 -16.91
CA ILE A 518 20.45 17.54 -16.40
C ILE A 518 19.11 16.99 -15.95
N GLU A 519 18.64 15.92 -16.61
CA GLU A 519 17.44 15.16 -16.25
C GLU A 519 16.20 16.05 -15.99
N MET A 520 16.09 17.12 -16.78
CA MET A 520 14.96 18.05 -16.78
C MET A 520 13.97 17.71 -17.91
N ILE A 521 14.48 17.23 -19.05
CA ILE A 521 13.71 17.06 -20.29
C ILE A 521 12.55 16.05 -20.14
N GLU A 522 12.66 15.13 -19.19
CA GLU A 522 11.67 14.16 -18.77
C GLU A 522 10.39 14.82 -18.26
N ALA A 523 10.49 16.04 -17.70
CA ALA A 523 9.36 16.81 -17.23
C ALA A 523 8.70 17.67 -18.32
N VAL A 524 9.31 17.80 -19.50
CA VAL A 524 8.81 18.65 -20.60
C VAL A 524 7.57 18.04 -21.25
N GLY A 525 7.56 16.72 -21.46
CA GLY A 525 6.49 16.02 -22.17
C GLY A 525 6.62 16.08 -23.70
N PRO A 526 6.08 15.08 -24.41
CA PRO A 526 6.42 14.82 -25.82
C PRO A 526 5.98 15.94 -26.77
N GLN A 527 4.85 16.60 -26.50
CA GLN A 527 4.32 17.68 -27.32
C GLN A 527 5.11 18.99 -27.20
N TYR A 528 5.95 19.14 -26.17
CA TYR A 528 6.71 20.38 -25.90
C TYR A 528 8.20 20.25 -26.19
N LEU A 529 8.68 19.07 -26.62
CA LEU A 529 10.09 18.85 -26.99
C LEU A 529 10.60 19.84 -28.05
N GLY A 530 9.77 20.15 -29.06
CA GLY A 530 10.14 21.14 -30.07
C GLY A 530 10.36 22.53 -29.49
N ALA A 531 9.48 22.97 -28.59
CA ALA A 531 9.61 24.26 -27.90
C ALA A 531 10.83 24.30 -26.96
N TYR A 532 11.19 23.16 -26.36
CA TYR A 532 12.40 23.02 -25.54
C TYR A 532 13.68 23.24 -26.38
N PHE A 533 13.85 22.52 -27.48
CA PHE A 533 15.05 22.70 -28.33
C PHE A 533 15.10 24.06 -29.03
N ALA A 534 13.94 24.62 -29.40
CA ALA A 534 13.86 26.00 -29.91
C ALA A 534 14.28 27.04 -28.86
N ALA A 535 13.97 26.83 -27.58
CA ALA A 535 14.44 27.68 -26.51
C ALA A 535 15.96 27.56 -26.31
N CYS A 536 16.50 26.34 -26.33
CA CYS A 536 17.96 26.13 -26.28
C CYS A 536 18.66 26.82 -27.46
N ASP A 537 18.14 26.72 -28.67
CA ASP A 537 18.67 27.43 -29.85
C ASP A 537 18.67 28.95 -29.65
N ARG A 538 17.55 29.50 -29.18
CA ARG A 538 17.40 30.94 -28.94
C ARG A 538 18.38 31.46 -27.89
N LEU A 539 18.57 30.70 -26.81
CA LEU A 539 19.36 31.08 -25.65
C LEU A 539 20.86 30.82 -25.84
N LEU A 540 21.28 29.97 -26.77
CA LEU A 540 22.69 29.68 -27.01
C LEU A 540 23.29 30.68 -28.02
N LYS A 541 24.49 31.23 -27.74
CA LYS A 541 25.23 32.03 -28.72
C LYS A 541 25.70 31.17 -29.92
N PRO A 542 25.90 31.76 -31.11
CA PRO A 542 26.59 31.08 -32.21
C PRO A 542 27.94 30.50 -31.74
N GLY A 543 28.30 29.32 -32.23
CA GLY A 543 29.49 28.58 -31.80
C GLY A 543 29.38 27.89 -30.42
N GLY A 544 28.38 28.27 -29.62
CA GLY A 544 28.15 27.78 -28.26
C GLY A 544 27.76 26.30 -28.17
N ARG A 545 27.94 25.71 -26.99
CA ARG A 545 27.63 24.31 -26.70
C ARG A 545 26.56 24.15 -25.64
N ALA A 546 25.70 23.15 -25.81
CA ALA A 546 24.76 22.69 -24.81
C ALA A 546 25.03 21.23 -24.45
N VAL A 547 25.04 20.88 -23.17
CA VAL A 547 25.11 19.49 -22.69
C VAL A 547 23.78 19.16 -22.02
N ILE A 548 23.11 18.14 -22.54
CA ILE A 548 21.82 17.68 -22.03
C ILE A 548 21.98 16.23 -21.57
N GLN A 549 21.66 15.96 -20.30
CA GLN A 549 21.54 14.60 -19.75
C GLN A 549 20.06 14.21 -19.72
N ALA A 550 19.73 13.01 -20.18
CA ALA A 550 18.35 12.57 -20.34
C ALA A 550 18.19 11.05 -20.20
N ILE A 551 17.26 10.65 -19.34
CA ILE A 551 16.77 9.28 -19.26
C ILE A 551 15.96 8.95 -20.52
N THR A 552 16.24 7.80 -21.10
CA THR A 552 15.64 7.34 -22.35
C THR A 552 14.98 5.97 -22.22
N VAL A 553 14.03 5.70 -23.11
CA VAL A 553 13.52 4.36 -23.41
C VAL A 553 14.04 3.90 -24.78
N PRO A 554 14.22 2.59 -24.99
CA PRO A 554 14.57 2.05 -26.31
C PRO A 554 13.56 2.46 -27.38
N ASP A 555 14.05 2.82 -28.57
CA ASP A 555 13.21 3.27 -29.69
C ASP A 555 12.11 2.26 -30.05
N GLN A 556 12.39 0.96 -29.93
CA GLN A 556 11.46 -0.12 -30.28
C GLN A 556 10.20 -0.14 -29.42
N ILE A 557 10.25 0.42 -28.21
CA ILE A 557 9.12 0.41 -27.26
C ILE A 557 8.50 1.79 -27.05
N TYR A 558 9.08 2.85 -27.62
CA TYR A 558 8.66 4.24 -27.37
C TYR A 558 7.18 4.49 -27.70
N ASP A 559 6.70 3.96 -28.83
CA ASP A 559 5.31 4.15 -29.26
C ASP A 559 4.29 3.47 -28.35
N ALA A 560 4.65 2.34 -27.74
CA ALA A 560 3.83 1.69 -26.73
C ALA A 560 3.90 2.46 -25.41
N TYR A 561 5.12 2.79 -24.95
CA TYR A 561 5.37 3.54 -23.73
C TYR A 561 4.57 4.85 -23.67
N ARG A 562 4.61 5.67 -24.73
CA ARG A 562 3.93 6.98 -24.74
C ARG A 562 2.41 6.92 -24.67
N ARG A 563 1.80 5.75 -24.88
CA ARG A 563 0.34 5.56 -24.87
C ARG A 563 -0.18 5.07 -23.53
N GLU A 564 0.70 4.56 -22.68
CA GLU A 564 0.33 3.92 -21.42
C GLU A 564 0.70 4.80 -20.23
N THR A 565 0.22 4.42 -19.05
CA THR A 565 0.67 5.06 -17.81
C THR A 565 1.07 4.02 -16.83
N ASP A 566 2.35 4.08 -16.47
CA ASP A 566 2.96 3.17 -15.55
C ASP A 566 2.80 3.61 -14.08
N TRP A 567 3.23 2.75 -13.17
CA TRP A 567 3.22 3.02 -11.74
C TRP A 567 4.05 4.26 -11.35
N ILE A 568 5.19 4.52 -12.00
CA ILE A 568 6.08 5.66 -11.70
C ILE A 568 5.38 6.96 -12.08
N GLN A 569 4.80 7.05 -13.28
CA GLN A 569 4.02 8.20 -13.72
C GLN A 569 2.79 8.44 -12.84
N LYS A 570 2.19 7.40 -12.27
CA LYS A 570 1.03 7.57 -11.39
C LYS A 570 1.43 8.05 -9.98
N HIS A 571 2.51 7.53 -9.42
CA HIS A 571 2.81 7.66 -7.98
C HIS A 571 4.05 8.46 -7.63
N ILE A 572 4.99 8.62 -8.57
CA ILE A 572 6.28 9.29 -8.35
C ILE A 572 6.37 10.55 -9.21
N PHE A 573 6.27 10.45 -10.53
CA PHE A 573 6.40 11.57 -11.48
C PHE A 573 5.15 11.78 -12.36
N PRO A 574 4.05 12.34 -11.82
CA PRO A 574 2.89 12.70 -12.62
C PRO A 574 3.23 13.58 -13.82
N GLY A 575 2.97 13.07 -15.02
CA GLY A 575 3.25 13.78 -16.27
C GLY A 575 4.69 13.68 -16.78
N GLY A 576 5.58 12.99 -16.07
CA GLY A 576 6.91 12.65 -16.55
C GLY A 576 6.86 11.75 -17.77
N HIS A 577 7.75 11.97 -18.72
CA HIS A 577 7.77 11.26 -20.00
C HIS A 577 9.21 11.07 -20.49
N LEU A 578 9.61 9.80 -20.60
CA LEU A 578 10.89 9.44 -21.19
C LEU A 578 10.83 9.54 -22.71
N LEU A 579 11.93 9.98 -23.31
CA LEU A 579 12.09 10.06 -24.76
C LEU A 579 12.96 8.90 -25.28
N SER A 580 13.01 8.70 -26.59
CA SER A 580 13.99 7.82 -27.22
C SER A 580 15.04 8.64 -27.98
N VAL A 581 16.17 8.03 -28.32
CA VAL A 581 17.25 8.70 -29.05
C VAL A 581 16.75 9.25 -30.40
N SER A 582 15.95 8.48 -31.14
CA SER A 582 15.42 8.96 -32.42
C SER A 582 14.44 10.12 -32.23
N VAL A 583 13.64 10.12 -31.16
CA VAL A 583 12.71 11.22 -30.85
C VAL A 583 13.49 12.49 -30.50
N LEU A 584 14.55 12.37 -29.71
CA LEU A 584 15.47 13.47 -29.41
C LEU A 584 16.05 14.08 -30.69
N ALA A 585 16.68 13.24 -31.51
CA ALA A 585 17.36 13.68 -32.72
C ALA A 585 16.39 14.36 -33.70
N ASN A 586 15.18 13.79 -33.86
CA ASN A 586 14.15 14.40 -34.68
C ASN A 586 13.65 15.74 -34.12
N ALA A 587 13.52 15.87 -32.80
CA ALA A 587 13.09 17.11 -32.17
C ALA A 587 14.13 18.21 -32.33
N VAL A 588 15.42 17.89 -32.15
CA VAL A 588 16.55 18.80 -32.42
C VAL A 588 16.53 19.25 -33.87
N ALA A 589 16.56 18.32 -34.83
CA ALA A 589 16.68 18.61 -36.25
C ALA A 589 15.51 19.43 -36.82
N ARG A 590 14.29 19.26 -36.29
CA ARG A 590 13.09 19.94 -36.80
C ARG A 590 12.85 21.32 -36.18
N ASN A 591 13.38 21.59 -34.99
CA ASN A 591 12.97 22.75 -34.19
C ASN A 591 14.13 23.66 -33.75
N SER A 592 15.34 23.38 -34.22
CA SER A 592 16.54 24.17 -33.87
C SER A 592 17.57 24.15 -34.99
N ARG A 593 18.57 25.04 -34.91
CA ARG A 593 19.79 24.96 -35.73
C ARG A 593 20.89 24.15 -35.06
N LEU A 594 20.62 23.59 -33.88
CA LEU A 594 21.58 22.85 -33.10
C LEU A 594 21.93 21.53 -33.80
N VAL A 595 23.20 21.15 -33.72
CA VAL A 595 23.74 19.92 -34.30
C VAL A 595 24.20 19.02 -33.16
N ILE A 596 23.86 17.72 -33.22
CA ILE A 596 24.39 16.74 -32.28
C ILE A 596 25.86 16.49 -32.62
N GLU A 597 26.76 16.91 -31.74
CA GLU A 597 28.22 16.75 -31.89
C GLU A 597 28.70 15.46 -31.23
N HIS A 598 28.06 15.06 -30.13
CA HIS A 598 28.42 13.86 -29.38
C HIS A 598 27.21 13.30 -28.61
N LEU A 599 27.17 11.98 -28.44
CA LEU A 599 26.18 11.29 -27.60
C LEU A 599 26.87 10.12 -26.90
N GLU A 600 26.74 10.06 -25.59
CA GLU A 600 27.28 9.00 -24.74
C GLU A 600 26.16 8.36 -23.91
N ASP A 601 26.15 7.03 -23.83
CA ASP A 601 25.27 6.27 -22.93
C ASP A 601 25.93 6.08 -21.57
N ILE A 602 25.33 6.66 -20.54
CA ILE A 602 25.72 6.55 -19.13
C ILE A 602 24.74 5.68 -18.32
N GLY A 603 23.76 5.05 -18.95
CA GLY A 603 22.74 4.23 -18.29
C GLY A 603 23.26 3.17 -17.31
N PRO A 604 24.36 2.45 -17.59
CA PRO A 604 24.95 1.50 -16.63
C PRO A 604 25.36 2.13 -15.30
N HIS A 605 25.74 3.41 -15.29
CA HIS A 605 26.09 4.13 -14.07
C HIS A 605 24.85 4.48 -13.23
N TYR A 606 23.70 4.66 -13.86
CA TYR A 606 22.46 4.94 -13.14
C TYR A 606 22.00 3.73 -12.32
N ALA A 607 22.21 2.52 -12.83
CA ALA A 607 21.97 1.30 -12.06
C ALA A 607 22.77 1.27 -10.74
N ARG A 608 24.02 1.76 -10.74
CA ARG A 608 24.82 1.87 -9.51
C ARG A 608 24.36 3.04 -8.64
N THR A 609 24.06 4.19 -9.23
CA THR A 609 23.51 5.36 -8.52
C THR A 609 22.25 5.00 -7.73
N LEU A 610 21.29 4.31 -8.36
CA LEU A 610 20.04 3.87 -7.72
C LEU A 610 20.26 2.81 -6.65
N LYS A 611 21.27 1.93 -6.82
CA LYS A 611 21.67 0.99 -5.77
C LYS A 611 22.16 1.76 -4.54
N ASP A 612 23.05 2.74 -4.72
CA ASP A 612 23.62 3.51 -3.63
C ASP A 612 22.54 4.32 -2.89
N TRP A 613 21.64 4.98 -3.64
CA TRP A 613 20.47 5.66 -3.06
C TRP A 613 19.56 4.69 -2.30
N ARG A 614 19.27 3.51 -2.86
CA ARG A 614 18.43 2.50 -2.20
C ARG A 614 19.05 2.01 -0.90
N MET A 615 20.35 1.72 -0.90
CA MET A 615 21.06 1.27 0.30
C MET A 615 21.04 2.36 1.38
N ARG A 616 21.41 3.60 1.04
CA ARG A 616 21.37 4.73 1.99
C ARG A 616 19.95 5.00 2.51
N PHE A 617 18.94 4.93 1.65
CA PHE A 617 17.54 5.07 2.06
C PHE A 617 17.11 3.98 3.06
N GLN A 618 17.55 2.74 2.84
CA GLN A 618 17.28 1.61 3.73
C GLN A 618 18.01 1.74 5.07
N GLU A 619 19.25 2.19 5.07
CA GLU A 619 20.06 2.42 6.26
C GLU A 619 19.49 3.58 7.10
N ASN A 620 18.94 4.61 6.46
CA ASN A 620 18.38 5.79 7.12
C ASN A 620 16.85 5.72 7.37
N ARG A 621 16.24 4.52 7.36
CA ARG A 621 14.78 4.37 7.53
C ARG A 621 14.25 4.99 8.82
N GLU A 622 14.99 4.90 9.92
CA GLU A 622 14.59 5.51 11.20
C GLU A 622 14.56 7.04 11.12
N ALA A 623 15.52 7.65 10.40
CA ALA A 623 15.52 9.08 10.12
C ALA A 623 14.34 9.46 9.21
N VAL A 624 14.03 8.66 8.19
CA VAL A 624 12.85 8.89 7.34
C VAL A 624 11.55 8.86 8.18
N ARG A 625 11.41 7.92 9.12
CA ARG A 625 10.26 7.86 10.05
C ARG A 625 10.17 9.08 10.95
N SER A 626 11.30 9.57 11.47
CA SER A 626 11.32 10.72 12.38
C SER A 626 10.91 12.02 11.68
N LEU A 627 11.03 12.09 10.35
CA LEU A 627 10.48 13.18 9.52
C LEU A 627 8.95 13.12 9.35
N GLY A 628 8.27 12.10 9.88
CA GLY A 628 6.82 11.94 9.83
C GLY A 628 6.30 11.13 8.64
N PHE A 629 7.18 10.43 7.90
CA PHE A 629 6.77 9.52 6.84
C PHE A 629 6.39 8.14 7.39
N ASP A 630 5.30 7.57 6.88
CA ASP A 630 4.78 6.27 7.31
C ASP A 630 5.40 5.08 6.55
N GLU A 631 5.06 3.86 6.97
CA GLU A 631 5.55 2.64 6.32
C GLU A 631 5.12 2.55 4.84
N ALA A 632 3.92 3.04 4.49
CA ALA A 632 3.45 3.03 3.11
C ALA A 632 4.34 3.91 2.21
N PHE A 633 4.77 5.06 2.72
CA PHE A 633 5.76 5.92 2.05
C PHE A 633 7.11 5.23 1.88
N GLU A 634 7.65 4.60 2.93
CA GLU A 634 8.91 3.85 2.85
C GLU A 634 8.86 2.72 1.81
N ARG A 635 7.76 1.96 1.80
CA ARG A 635 7.54 0.88 0.83
C ARG A 635 7.44 1.43 -0.58
N LYS A 636 6.74 2.54 -0.78
CA LYS A 636 6.64 3.22 -2.07
C LYS A 636 8.02 3.62 -2.60
N TRP A 637 8.83 4.27 -1.79
CA TRP A 637 10.18 4.70 -2.18
C TRP A 637 11.15 3.53 -2.39
N SER A 638 11.12 2.52 -1.51
CA SER A 638 11.94 1.31 -1.68
C SER A 638 11.58 0.57 -2.97
N TYR A 639 10.29 0.48 -3.30
CA TYR A 639 9.81 -0.13 -4.54
C TYR A 639 10.27 0.68 -5.76
N TYR A 640 10.07 1.99 -5.75
CA TYR A 640 10.50 2.90 -6.81
C TYR A 640 12.00 2.77 -7.12
N LEU A 641 12.87 2.90 -6.11
CA LEU A 641 14.32 2.81 -6.30
C LEU A 641 14.72 1.42 -6.83
N SER A 642 14.09 0.34 -6.33
CA SER A 642 14.38 -1.03 -6.76
C SER A 642 13.98 -1.31 -8.21
N ILE A 643 12.79 -0.87 -8.64
CA ILE A 643 12.34 -1.13 -10.02
C ILE A 643 13.13 -0.29 -11.03
N CYS A 644 13.52 0.94 -10.67
CA CYS A 644 14.40 1.77 -11.50
C CYS A 644 15.79 1.14 -11.59
N GLU A 645 16.37 0.68 -10.47
CA GLU A 645 17.66 -0.04 -10.48
C GLU A 645 17.60 -1.24 -11.43
N ALA A 646 16.56 -2.07 -11.32
CA ALA A 646 16.36 -3.21 -12.21
C ALA A 646 16.20 -2.79 -13.69
N GLY A 647 15.46 -1.71 -13.95
CA GLY A 647 15.26 -1.14 -15.28
C GLY A 647 16.57 -0.78 -15.98
N PHE A 648 17.45 -0.05 -15.30
CA PHE A 648 18.77 0.31 -15.85
C PHE A 648 19.71 -0.90 -15.95
N ARG A 649 19.73 -1.80 -14.94
CA ARG A 649 20.56 -3.02 -14.97
C ARG A 649 20.28 -3.91 -16.18
N GLU A 650 19.02 -3.99 -16.59
CA GLU A 650 18.58 -4.80 -17.72
C GLU A 650 18.42 -4.00 -19.02
N ARG A 651 18.87 -2.74 -19.04
CA ARG A 651 18.78 -1.83 -20.21
C ARG A 651 17.36 -1.69 -20.76
N ALA A 652 16.35 -1.79 -19.89
CA ALA A 652 14.95 -1.50 -20.24
C ALA A 652 14.70 0.00 -20.37
N ILE A 653 15.53 0.79 -19.69
CA ILE A 653 15.70 2.24 -19.82
C ILE A 653 17.20 2.52 -19.89
N GLY A 654 17.56 3.67 -20.47
CA GLY A 654 18.92 4.16 -20.60
C GLY A 654 19.03 5.59 -20.09
N ASP A 655 20.23 6.14 -20.08
CA ASP A 655 20.48 7.54 -19.75
C ASP A 655 21.65 8.02 -20.61
N ILE A 656 21.50 9.16 -21.24
CA ILE A 656 22.46 9.67 -22.20
C ILE A 656 22.91 11.09 -21.84
N GLN A 657 24.15 11.41 -22.18
CA GLN A 657 24.62 12.79 -22.28
C GLN A 657 24.80 13.14 -23.76
N VAL A 658 24.05 14.12 -24.24
CA VAL A 658 24.15 14.64 -25.61
C VAL A 658 24.77 16.04 -25.61
N VAL A 659 25.78 16.23 -26.45
CA VAL A 659 26.41 17.52 -26.72
C VAL A 659 25.82 18.08 -28.01
N LEU A 660 25.25 19.27 -27.91
CA LEU A 660 24.70 20.02 -29.03
C LEU A 660 25.57 21.25 -29.28
N ARG A 661 25.81 21.57 -30.55
CA ARG A 661 26.51 22.79 -30.96
C ARG A 661 25.63 23.67 -31.82
N LYS A 662 25.66 24.98 -31.59
CA LYS A 662 25.05 25.95 -32.50
C LYS A 662 26.08 26.36 -33.57
N PRO A 663 25.76 26.25 -34.87
CA PRO A 663 26.61 26.77 -35.93
C PRO A 663 26.90 28.27 -35.75
N GLU A 664 28.03 28.71 -36.30
CA GLU A 664 28.44 30.13 -36.38
C GLU A 664 27.44 31.00 -37.16
#